data_AF-A0AAE0F4F4-F1
#
_entry.id   AF-A0AAE0F4F4-F1
#
_cell.length_a   1.000
_cell.length_b   1.000
_cell.length_c   1.000
_cell.angle_alpha   90.00
_cell.angle_beta   90.00
_cell.angle_gamma   90.00
#
_symmetry.space_group_name_H-M   'P 1'
#
loop_
_entity.id
_entity.type
_entity.pdbx_description
1 polymer ?
#
loop_
_entity_poly.entity_id
_entity_poly.type
_entity_poly.pdbx_seq_one_letter_code
_entity_poly.pdbx_strand_id
1 'polypeptide(L)'
;MCHIGERYSSAVKYSLCIVVLFALLLQGSADEPKRKSGPWELHLPTLFSESGKADVVRAEDIRSGRAKHPQLQPRPQASTTSSSAQEVTLGEDKAELQRELERLREENAKLKQSTTSTKDSAVDLQRLPRKFIPADTSEEHADEHTQHYDWADLGEGDDTLASALRGLEPGTAVIVTFADAEYIEMLQNWVAHCRRAGMGPLVVGAMDVQVLAEAKKLDVRTFNMDHTIKSFGFGAQIGIIEGLMELGYDVLMSDVDTAWIKDPMPYFVNTEARRRANLLISSDCASCLADEEKGLCIHAPYNIGIMMWRRGEVAQKLLAEWVNNLRGQGKVGYMAEQLELNEILRGKDGKRMFPLEVGCGEGNGVRVRGAVHVSRTPYGPFNVAMLPAGQFTHGHIFFVAEVPQRLQLDVYVVHATYQFGNGRTGQALGKKQRFREHGLWLVDNDLHYDQKFITYSSVIPAEWHEGTEPGFQRHMKTVEYHMKNMRNGLAIAKALGRVLVPPRWECHCDRHWTPILPGCIMANSDLKLPFHCPMDHLFEVMSWEHEERIAFREPGLLESPRFAALGDQSRAYISVPDDPEELAFGAGNQSLRWPRGATDIKAREFVKENKLEDVRVLEFTSTANAFCGFEDADTSQMMNSVMMGRGGNRGSGILNSVSWCCDNLKKDVGGYQPTPVPYQMPGFFDTATCQKDAALLEAKDKFKMG
;
A
#
# COMPACT_ATOMS: atom_id res chain seq x y z
N MET A 1 -41.58 -18.55 60.18
CA MET A 1 -40.30 -18.01 60.66
C MET A 1 -39.56 -17.47 59.44
N CYS A 2 -39.86 -16.26 58.94
CA CYS A 2 -39.25 -14.94 59.28
C CYS A 2 -37.71 -15.00 59.29
N HIS A 3 -36.92 -14.21 58.54
CA HIS A 3 -37.05 -12.85 57.96
C HIS A 3 -36.29 -12.77 56.60
N ILE A 4 -36.86 -12.21 55.52
CA ILE A 4 -36.87 -10.80 55.01
C ILE A 4 -35.51 -10.24 54.52
N GLY A 5 -35.50 -9.79 53.24
CA GLY A 5 -34.53 -8.87 52.63
C GLY A 5 -34.18 -9.22 51.16
N GLU A 6 -35.13 -9.12 50.21
CA GLU A 6 -35.19 -8.11 49.12
C GLU A 6 -33.93 -7.94 48.26
N ARG A 7 -33.93 -7.92 46.91
CA ARG A 7 -34.86 -8.25 45.82
C ARG A 7 -33.97 -8.40 44.56
N TYR A 8 -33.85 -9.61 44.05
CA TYR A 8 -33.48 -9.92 42.65
C TYR A 8 -34.75 -10.52 42.03
N SER A 9 -35.33 -9.93 40.98
CA SER A 9 -36.17 -10.64 40.00
C SER A 9 -36.76 -9.68 38.96
N SER A 10 -36.53 -10.02 37.68
CA SER A 10 -37.46 -9.98 36.53
C SER A 10 -36.59 -10.29 35.28
N ALA A 11 -36.00 -11.46 35.07
CA ALA A 11 -36.59 -12.78 34.81
C ALA A 11 -37.67 -12.80 33.72
N VAL A 12 -37.30 -13.44 32.60
CA VAL A 12 -38.09 -14.49 31.95
C VAL A 12 -39.49 -14.08 31.45
N LYS A 13 -39.52 -13.41 30.30
CA LYS A 13 -40.56 -13.57 29.27
C LYS A 13 -39.86 -13.43 27.90
N TYR A 14 -40.28 -14.19 26.91
CA TYR A 14 -39.74 -14.33 25.54
C TYR A 14 -38.77 -15.49 25.24
N SER A 15 -38.96 -16.66 25.86
CA SER A 15 -38.48 -17.96 25.33
C SER A 15 -39.59 -18.96 24.98
N LEU A 16 -40.82 -18.51 24.75
CA LEU A 16 -41.90 -19.33 24.19
C LEU A 16 -42.56 -18.57 23.04
N CYS A 17 -42.11 -18.80 21.80
CA CYS A 17 -42.91 -18.63 20.57
C CYS A 17 -42.22 -19.05 19.26
N ILE A 18 -40.91 -19.38 19.23
CA ILE A 18 -40.22 -19.74 17.96
C ILE A 18 -40.19 -21.27 17.69
N VAL A 19 -40.81 -22.08 18.56
CA VAL A 19 -40.94 -23.55 18.37
C VAL A 19 -42.20 -23.93 17.54
N VAL A 20 -43.03 -22.96 17.14
CA VAL A 20 -44.29 -23.22 16.40
C VAL A 20 -44.21 -22.93 14.89
N LEU A 21 -43.15 -22.28 14.39
CA LEU A 21 -42.99 -22.00 12.95
C LEU A 21 -42.15 -23.03 12.19
N PHE A 22 -41.46 -23.95 12.88
CA PHE A 22 -40.67 -25.02 12.26
C PHE A 22 -41.46 -26.32 12.03
N ALA A 23 -42.71 -26.40 12.49
CA ALA A 23 -43.54 -27.62 12.44
C ALA A 23 -44.66 -27.59 11.39
N LEU A 24 -44.72 -26.58 10.50
CA LEU A 24 -45.77 -26.43 9.48
C LEU A 24 -45.29 -26.41 8.02
N LEU A 25 -44.02 -26.69 7.74
CA LEU A 25 -43.50 -26.73 6.36
C LEU A 25 -42.88 -28.07 5.93
N LEU A 26 -43.12 -29.15 6.69
CA LEU A 26 -42.72 -30.50 6.31
C LEU A 26 -43.89 -31.48 6.50
N GLN A 27 -44.73 -31.63 5.46
CA GLN A 27 -45.38 -32.87 4.99
C GLN A 27 -46.47 -32.56 3.95
N GLY A 28 -46.12 -32.61 2.65
CA GLY A 28 -46.76 -33.48 1.65
C GLY A 28 -47.12 -32.63 0.43
N SER A 29 -46.82 -32.98 -0.82
CA SER A 29 -47.03 -34.26 -1.50
C SER A 29 -46.04 -34.43 -2.65
N ALA A 30 -45.71 -35.69 -2.92
CA ALA A 30 -44.97 -36.19 -4.06
C ALA A 30 -45.65 -35.85 -5.40
N ASP A 31 -44.83 -35.58 -6.41
CA ASP A 31 -44.91 -36.24 -7.72
C ASP A 31 -43.57 -36.11 -8.44
N GLU A 32 -42.95 -37.26 -8.70
CA GLU A 32 -41.78 -37.44 -9.55
C GLU A 32 -42.28 -37.83 -10.95
N PRO A 33 -41.58 -37.48 -12.04
CA PRO A 33 -40.80 -38.55 -12.66
C PRO A 33 -39.45 -38.14 -13.28
N LYS A 34 -38.43 -38.93 -12.91
CA LYS A 34 -37.29 -39.44 -13.70
C LYS A 34 -37.03 -38.84 -15.09
N ARG A 35 -35.79 -38.33 -15.32
CA ARG A 35 -34.76 -39.00 -16.18
C ARG A 35 -33.45 -38.19 -16.35
N LYS A 36 -32.35 -38.96 -16.16
CA LYS A 36 -31.08 -39.05 -16.92
C LYS A 36 -29.97 -38.00 -16.73
N SER A 37 -28.84 -38.57 -16.30
CA SER A 37 -27.46 -38.10 -16.30
C SER A 37 -26.86 -37.88 -17.69
N GLY A 38 -26.02 -36.84 -17.81
CA GLY A 38 -25.14 -36.54 -18.95
C GLY A 38 -24.46 -35.17 -18.75
N PRO A 39 -23.21 -34.95 -19.24
CA PRO A 39 -22.33 -33.88 -18.79
C PRO A 39 -22.67 -32.52 -19.45
N TRP A 40 -22.48 -31.44 -18.71
CA TRP A 40 -22.64 -30.08 -19.23
C TRP A 40 -21.33 -29.62 -19.89
N GLU A 41 -21.33 -29.64 -21.23
CA GLU A 41 -20.34 -28.91 -22.04
C GLU A 41 -20.63 -27.41 -22.01
N LEU A 42 -19.56 -26.64 -21.85
CA LEU A 42 -19.53 -25.19 -21.77
C LEU A 42 -19.69 -24.60 -23.18
N HIS A 43 -20.87 -24.07 -23.52
CA HIS A 43 -21.05 -23.27 -24.74
C HIS A 43 -20.69 -21.80 -24.48
N LEU A 44 -19.52 -21.40 -24.99
CA LEU A 44 -19.13 -19.99 -25.18
C LEU A 44 -19.92 -19.38 -26.35
N PRO A 45 -20.61 -18.23 -26.19
CA PRO A 45 -21.13 -17.49 -27.33
C PRO A 45 -20.01 -16.65 -27.96
N THR A 46 -19.64 -17.02 -29.18
CA THR A 46 -18.90 -16.20 -30.13
C THR A 46 -19.81 -15.09 -30.66
N LEU A 47 -19.45 -13.83 -30.41
CA LEU A 47 -20.06 -12.65 -31.04
C LEU A 47 -18.96 -11.79 -31.67
N PHE A 48 -18.64 -12.07 -32.94
CA PHE A 48 -18.17 -11.05 -33.87
C PHE A 48 -18.66 -11.42 -35.28
N SER A 49 -19.63 -10.64 -35.79
CA SER A 49 -19.97 -10.60 -37.21
C SER A 49 -19.41 -9.32 -37.83
N GLU A 50 -18.53 -9.51 -38.81
CA GLU A 50 -18.37 -8.79 -40.10
C GLU A 50 -18.97 -7.38 -40.21
N SER A 51 -18.29 -6.33 -40.70
CA SER A 51 -17.45 -6.27 -41.90
C SER A 51 -16.81 -4.87 -42.02
N GLY A 52 -15.60 -4.80 -42.58
CA GLY A 52 -14.91 -3.56 -42.93
C GLY A 52 -13.50 -3.82 -43.44
N LYS A 53 -13.39 -4.15 -44.73
CA LYS A 53 -12.16 -4.51 -45.46
C LYS A 53 -11.11 -3.38 -45.46
N ALA A 54 -9.84 -3.73 -45.24
CA ALA A 54 -8.71 -3.30 -46.09
C ALA A 54 -7.39 -4.00 -45.70
N ASP A 55 -6.93 -4.86 -46.61
CA ASP A 55 -5.56 -5.13 -47.06
C ASP A 55 -4.42 -5.46 -46.09
N VAL A 56 -4.09 -6.75 -46.13
CA VAL A 56 -2.81 -7.34 -45.74
C VAL A 56 -1.75 -7.00 -46.80
N VAL A 57 -0.64 -6.37 -46.40
CA VAL A 57 0.61 -6.39 -47.15
C VAL A 57 1.69 -7.00 -46.27
N ARG A 58 2.25 -8.12 -46.75
CA ARG A 58 3.43 -8.78 -46.20
C ARG A 58 4.66 -7.90 -46.39
N ALA A 59 5.52 -7.92 -45.39
CA ALA A 59 6.88 -7.44 -45.46
C ALA A 59 7.70 -8.29 -46.44
N GLU A 60 8.29 -7.66 -47.45
CA GLU A 60 9.57 -8.02 -48.07
C GLU A 60 10.01 -6.90 -49.03
N ASP A 61 11.31 -6.60 -49.00
CA ASP A 61 12.12 -5.77 -49.90
C ASP A 61 11.86 -4.26 -50.01
N ILE A 62 12.74 -3.44 -49.38
CA ILE A 62 13.53 -2.38 -50.07
C ILE A 62 14.88 -2.18 -49.35
N ARG A 63 15.98 -2.59 -50.01
CA ARG A 63 17.32 -2.02 -49.82
C ARG A 63 17.45 -0.72 -50.63
N SER A 64 18.32 0.15 -50.12
CA SER A 64 19.00 1.29 -50.79
C SER A 64 18.40 2.69 -50.61
N GLY A 65 19.20 3.59 -50.02
CA GLY A 65 18.89 5.01 -49.87
C GLY A 65 19.81 5.71 -48.88
N ARG A 66 21.01 6.10 -49.34
CA ARG A 66 22.13 6.68 -48.60
C ARG A 66 22.02 8.23 -48.57
N ALA A 67 22.25 8.86 -47.41
CA ALA A 67 22.78 10.24 -47.15
C ALA A 67 22.14 10.84 -45.88
N LYS A 68 22.76 11.61 -44.99
CA LYS A 68 24.11 12.19 -44.80
C LYS A 68 24.17 12.68 -43.33
N HIS A 69 25.22 12.33 -42.57
CA HIS A 69 25.55 12.96 -41.29
C HIS A 69 26.45 14.19 -41.51
N PRO A 70 26.32 15.28 -40.72
CA PRO A 70 27.35 16.31 -40.61
C PRO A 70 28.42 15.92 -39.57
N GLN A 71 29.67 16.19 -39.94
CA GLN A 71 30.90 15.90 -39.22
C GLN A 71 31.10 16.81 -37.98
N LEU A 72 31.56 16.23 -36.87
CA LEU A 72 32.16 16.93 -35.74
C LEU A 72 33.68 16.74 -35.77
N GLN A 73 34.41 17.86 -35.67
CA GLN A 73 35.87 17.95 -35.72
C GLN A 73 36.52 17.44 -34.41
N PRO A 74 37.77 16.92 -34.47
CA PRO A 74 38.49 16.41 -33.30
C PRO A 74 39.15 17.53 -32.48
N ARG A 75 39.01 17.47 -31.14
CA ARG A 75 39.78 18.30 -30.19
C ARG A 75 41.17 17.70 -29.92
N PRO A 76 42.18 18.52 -29.59
CA PRO A 76 43.58 18.10 -29.52
C PRO A 76 43.95 17.46 -28.18
N GLN A 77 44.94 16.55 -28.24
CA GLN A 77 45.67 16.02 -27.09
C GLN A 77 46.46 17.12 -26.37
N ALA A 78 46.40 17.13 -25.04
CA ALA A 78 47.27 17.95 -24.19
C ALA A 78 48.17 17.05 -23.33
N SER A 79 49.40 17.53 -23.20
CA SER A 79 50.62 16.93 -22.71
C SER A 79 50.68 16.69 -21.20
N THR A 80 51.43 15.65 -20.85
CA THR A 80 52.00 15.38 -19.53
C THR A 80 53.07 16.41 -19.14
N THR A 81 52.89 17.08 -17.99
CA THR A 81 53.99 17.62 -17.18
C THR A 81 53.64 17.51 -15.70
N SER A 82 54.55 16.91 -14.93
CA SER A 82 54.55 16.73 -13.49
C SER A 82 54.86 18.02 -12.72
N SER A 83 54.22 18.25 -11.57
CA SER A 83 54.87 18.97 -10.45
C SER A 83 54.28 18.61 -9.09
N SER A 84 55.15 18.08 -8.24
CA SER A 84 55.30 18.28 -6.78
C SER A 84 54.09 18.13 -5.86
N ALA A 85 54.22 17.13 -4.98
CA ALA A 85 53.50 16.94 -3.74
C ALA A 85 53.57 18.18 -2.81
N GLN A 86 52.43 18.51 -2.22
CA GLN A 86 52.34 19.19 -0.93
C GLN A 86 51.45 18.32 -0.03
N GLU A 87 52.10 17.58 0.87
CA GLU A 87 51.47 17.01 2.06
C GLU A 87 51.07 18.17 2.98
N VAL A 88 49.77 18.37 3.18
CA VAL A 88 49.21 19.22 4.24
C VAL A 88 48.20 18.39 5.05
N THR A 89 48.68 17.94 6.20
CA THR A 89 48.02 17.67 7.50
C THR A 89 46.56 17.18 7.57
N LEU A 90 46.35 15.88 7.29
CA LEU A 90 45.16 15.08 7.70
C LEU A 90 44.91 14.99 9.23
N GLY A 91 45.77 15.58 10.06
CA GLY A 91 45.70 15.52 11.52
C GLY A 91 44.88 16.64 12.17
N GLU A 92 44.80 17.81 11.55
CA GLU A 92 44.13 19.00 12.14
C GLU A 92 42.61 18.93 11.92
N ASP A 93 42.16 18.49 10.74
CA ASP A 93 40.74 18.31 10.39
C ASP A 93 40.03 17.27 11.29
N LYS A 94 40.74 16.21 11.68
CA LYS A 94 40.19 15.16 12.55
C LYS A 94 39.96 15.64 13.98
N ALA A 95 40.86 16.48 14.50
CA ALA A 95 40.76 17.06 15.83
C ALA A 95 39.67 18.14 15.90
N GLU A 96 39.41 18.85 14.80
CA GLU A 96 38.30 19.80 14.70
C GLU A 96 36.95 19.09 14.61
N LEU A 97 36.84 18.02 13.81
CA LEU A 97 35.65 17.17 13.74
C LEU A 97 35.32 16.49 15.07
N GLN A 98 36.31 16.04 15.83
CA GLN A 98 36.07 15.44 17.15
C GLN A 98 35.60 16.47 18.19
N ARG A 99 36.12 17.70 18.14
CA ARG A 99 35.65 18.80 19.01
C ARG A 99 34.22 19.19 18.70
N GLU A 100 33.85 19.25 17.42
CA GLU A 100 32.47 19.55 17.00
C GLU A 100 31.49 18.44 17.41
N LEU A 101 31.92 17.17 17.33
CA LEU A 101 31.11 16.03 17.78
C LEU A 101 30.90 16.02 19.29
N GLU A 102 31.89 16.41 20.09
CA GLU A 102 31.75 16.54 21.55
C GLU A 102 30.85 17.71 21.93
N ARG A 103 30.96 18.85 21.22
CA ARG A 103 30.07 20.01 21.40
C ARG A 103 28.59 19.63 21.18
N LEU A 104 28.30 18.90 20.10
CA LEU A 104 26.95 18.44 19.78
C LEU A 104 26.41 17.39 20.76
N ARG A 105 27.29 16.58 21.38
CA ARG A 105 26.91 15.64 22.45
C ARG A 105 26.55 16.35 23.74
N GLU A 106 27.28 17.40 24.10
CA GLU A 106 26.97 18.24 25.27
C GLU A 106 25.66 19.02 25.10
N GLU A 107 25.41 19.59 23.92
CA GLU A 107 24.13 20.25 23.62
C GLU A 107 22.94 19.28 23.72
N ASN A 108 23.09 18.05 23.20
CA ASN A 108 22.06 17.02 23.34
C ASN A 108 21.86 16.55 24.79
N ALA A 109 22.93 16.51 25.60
CA ALA A 109 22.81 16.19 27.01
C ALA A 109 22.07 17.29 27.79
N LYS A 110 22.32 18.57 27.47
CA LYS A 110 21.60 19.71 28.05
C LYS A 110 20.11 19.74 27.66
N LEU A 111 19.79 19.43 26.40
CA LEU A 111 18.41 19.29 25.93
C LEU A 111 17.68 18.13 26.63
N LYS A 112 18.37 16.99 26.86
CA LYS A 112 17.78 15.88 27.61
C LYS A 112 17.52 16.22 29.07
N GLN A 113 18.41 16.98 29.72
CA GLN A 113 18.20 17.44 31.09
C GLN A 113 17.03 18.44 31.22
N SER A 114 16.81 19.31 30.23
CA SER A 114 15.65 20.24 30.25
C SER A 114 14.31 19.54 30.04
N THR A 115 14.30 18.37 29.38
CA THR A 115 13.09 17.54 29.21
C THR A 115 12.77 16.61 30.39
N THR A 116 13.69 16.42 31.34
CA THR A 116 13.44 15.58 32.53
C THR A 116 12.68 16.30 33.65
N SER A 117 12.51 17.63 33.61
CA SER A 117 11.75 18.35 34.66
C SER A 117 10.24 18.48 34.39
N THR A 118 9.72 17.88 33.32
CA THR A 118 8.29 17.94 32.95
C THR A 118 7.61 16.56 32.86
N LYS A 119 8.26 15.49 33.34
CA LYS A 119 7.74 14.11 33.24
C LYS A 119 7.04 13.54 34.48
N ASP A 120 6.86 14.34 35.54
CA ASP A 120 6.03 13.95 36.70
C ASP A 120 4.72 14.75 36.74
N SER A 121 3.81 14.45 35.81
CA SER A 121 2.36 14.67 35.96
C SER A 121 1.61 14.05 34.78
N ALA A 122 1.59 12.71 34.72
CA ALA A 122 0.61 12.01 33.90
C ALA A 122 -0.77 12.20 34.55
N VAL A 123 -1.55 13.16 34.04
CA VAL A 123 -2.96 13.33 34.40
C VAL A 123 -3.79 12.32 33.61
N ASP A 124 -4.50 11.48 34.36
CA ASP A 124 -5.50 10.52 33.91
C ASP A 124 -6.61 11.23 33.10
N LEU A 125 -6.61 11.02 31.78
CA LEU A 125 -7.49 11.67 30.81
C LEU A 125 -8.93 11.10 30.76
N GLN A 126 -9.31 10.22 31.68
CA GLN A 126 -10.66 9.61 31.67
C GLN A 126 -11.68 10.24 32.62
N ARG A 127 -11.33 11.23 33.47
CA ARG A 127 -12.32 11.89 34.34
C ARG A 127 -11.99 13.36 34.62
N LEU A 128 -12.53 14.28 33.82
CA LEU A 128 -12.76 15.66 34.26
C LEU A 128 -14.19 16.10 33.92
N PRO A 129 -14.95 16.67 34.88
CA PRO A 129 -16.28 17.19 34.62
C PRO A 129 -16.19 18.46 33.77
N ARG A 130 -16.89 18.46 32.62
CA ARG A 130 -17.04 19.64 31.77
C ARG A 130 -17.72 20.76 32.57
N LYS A 131 -16.95 21.75 33.01
CA LYS A 131 -17.51 23.02 33.48
C LYS A 131 -17.96 23.82 32.25
N PHE A 132 -19.27 23.99 32.19
CA PHE A 132 -20.01 24.89 31.32
C PHE A 132 -19.49 26.32 31.51
N ILE A 133 -19.08 26.99 30.44
CA ILE A 133 -18.90 28.45 30.39
C ILE A 133 -20.05 28.96 29.51
N PRO A 134 -20.97 29.79 30.03
CA PRO A 134 -22.04 30.36 29.20
C PRO A 134 -21.44 31.27 28.14
N ALA A 135 -22.02 31.24 26.94
CA ALA A 135 -21.76 32.21 25.89
C ALA A 135 -22.19 33.60 26.40
N ASP A 136 -21.22 34.50 26.57
CA ASP A 136 -21.51 35.92 26.72
C ASP A 136 -21.52 36.53 25.32
N THR A 137 -22.68 37.09 24.99
CA THR A 137 -22.97 37.81 23.76
C THR A 137 -22.36 39.21 23.88
N SER A 138 -21.27 39.45 23.15
CA SER A 138 -20.96 40.80 22.69
C SER A 138 -20.42 40.71 21.26
N GLU A 139 -21.23 41.24 20.35
CA GLU A 139 -20.81 41.68 19.04
C GLU A 139 -19.78 42.80 19.23
N GLU A 140 -18.52 42.54 18.92
CA GLU A 140 -17.53 43.49 18.38
C GLU A 140 -16.16 42.78 18.30
N HIS A 141 -15.44 43.00 17.21
CA HIS A 141 -14.13 42.42 16.83
C HIS A 141 -14.18 41.22 15.85
N ALA A 142 -14.70 41.50 14.66
CA ALA A 142 -14.23 40.85 13.44
C ALA A 142 -13.75 41.96 12.50
N ASP A 143 -12.48 42.34 12.59
CA ASP A 143 -11.70 42.98 11.52
C ASP A 143 -10.33 43.37 12.09
N GLU A 144 -9.39 42.42 12.05
CA GLU A 144 -7.94 42.68 11.88
C GLU A 144 -7.22 41.32 11.81
N HIS A 145 -6.59 41.05 10.65
CA HIS A 145 -5.73 39.89 10.32
C HIS A 145 -6.33 38.67 9.57
N THR A 146 -7.24 38.85 8.62
CA THR A 146 -7.31 37.92 7.48
C THR A 146 -6.24 38.28 6.46
N GLN A 147 -5.05 37.68 6.60
CA GLN A 147 -4.00 37.78 5.60
C GLN A 147 -4.48 37.05 4.33
N HIS A 148 -4.99 37.80 3.35
CA HIS A 148 -5.35 37.25 2.04
C HIS A 148 -4.04 36.86 1.35
N TYR A 149 -3.84 35.56 1.12
CA TYR A 149 -2.74 35.12 0.27
C TYR A 149 -3.19 35.34 -1.17
N ASP A 150 -2.35 35.98 -1.97
CA ASP A 150 -2.51 35.95 -3.41
C ASP A 150 -2.01 34.58 -3.89
N TRP A 151 -2.93 33.62 -3.97
CA TRP A 151 -2.61 32.26 -4.36
C TRP A 151 -2.09 32.17 -5.79
N ALA A 152 -2.40 33.15 -6.65
CA ALA A 152 -2.02 33.16 -8.07
C ALA A 152 -0.54 33.52 -8.29
N ASP A 153 0.01 34.37 -7.42
CA ASP A 153 1.41 34.83 -7.44
C ASP A 153 2.37 33.89 -6.68
N LEU A 154 1.91 32.70 -6.26
CA LEU A 154 2.76 31.71 -5.59
C LEU A 154 3.81 31.12 -6.53
N GLY A 155 5.07 31.47 -6.28
CA GLY A 155 6.27 30.96 -6.94
C GLY A 155 7.29 32.08 -7.18
N GLU A 156 8.45 31.77 -7.74
CA GLU A 156 9.45 32.78 -8.11
C GLU A 156 9.68 32.79 -9.63
N GLY A 157 9.76 33.99 -10.21
CA GLY A 157 10.03 34.14 -11.65
C GLY A 157 8.96 33.48 -12.52
N ASP A 158 9.39 32.56 -13.39
CA ASP A 158 8.51 31.82 -14.30
C ASP A 158 7.84 30.59 -13.66
N ASP A 159 8.10 30.30 -12.37
CA ASP A 159 7.61 29.10 -11.67
C ASP A 159 6.40 29.39 -10.77
N THR A 160 5.55 30.36 -11.15
CA THR A 160 4.32 30.70 -10.41
C THR A 160 3.14 29.81 -10.77
N LEU A 161 2.13 29.73 -9.90
CA LEU A 161 0.86 29.05 -10.20
C LEU A 161 0.23 29.61 -11.48
N ALA A 162 0.19 30.93 -11.65
CA ALA A 162 -0.29 31.57 -12.88
C ALA A 162 0.50 31.13 -14.13
N SER A 163 1.82 30.94 -14.01
CA SER A 163 2.66 30.43 -15.09
C SER A 163 2.34 28.97 -15.43
N ALA A 164 2.18 28.11 -14.42
CA ALA A 164 1.77 26.71 -14.61
C ALA A 164 0.43 26.59 -15.35
N LEU A 165 -0.49 27.53 -15.12
CA LEU A 165 -1.83 27.56 -15.74
C LEU A 165 -1.87 28.28 -17.09
N ARG A 166 -0.75 28.88 -17.54
CA ARG A 166 -0.70 29.68 -18.77
C ARG A 166 -1.25 28.89 -19.98
N GLY A 167 -2.20 29.49 -20.68
CA GLY A 167 -2.85 28.92 -21.86
C GLY A 167 -3.98 27.93 -21.56
N LEU A 168 -4.38 27.76 -20.29
CA LEU A 168 -5.62 27.08 -19.93
C LEU A 168 -6.75 28.11 -19.81
N GLU A 169 -7.94 27.75 -20.28
CA GLU A 169 -9.12 28.60 -20.19
C GLU A 169 -9.83 28.38 -18.85
N PRO A 170 -10.33 29.44 -18.19
CA PRO A 170 -11.22 29.30 -17.04
C PRO A 170 -12.42 28.39 -17.35
N GLY A 171 -12.81 27.57 -16.39
CA GLY A 171 -13.81 26.51 -16.56
C GLY A 171 -13.23 25.16 -16.99
N THR A 172 -11.93 25.08 -17.29
CA THR A 172 -11.23 23.81 -17.46
C THR A 172 -11.13 23.07 -16.12
N ALA A 173 -11.30 21.75 -16.13
CA ALA A 173 -10.98 20.91 -14.97
C ALA A 173 -9.47 20.60 -14.97
N VAL A 174 -8.75 21.05 -13.95
CA VAL A 174 -7.32 20.77 -13.77
C VAL A 174 -7.11 19.57 -12.85
N ILE A 175 -6.11 18.76 -13.16
CA ILE A 175 -5.77 17.57 -12.36
C ILE A 175 -4.48 17.90 -11.60
N VAL A 176 -4.60 18.06 -10.29
CA VAL A 176 -3.51 18.55 -9.45
C VAL A 176 -3.03 17.49 -8.45
N THR A 177 -1.72 17.40 -8.29
CA THR A 177 -1.08 16.65 -7.21
C THR A 177 0.06 17.46 -6.58
N PHE A 178 0.56 16.98 -5.45
CA PHE A 178 1.61 17.62 -4.67
C PHE A 178 2.63 16.57 -4.25
N ALA A 179 3.92 16.90 -4.35
CA ALA A 179 4.99 15.99 -3.97
C ALA A 179 6.18 16.75 -3.39
N ASP A 180 6.91 16.06 -2.51
CA ASP A 180 8.24 16.41 -2.02
C ASP A 180 9.28 15.39 -2.54
N ALA A 181 10.56 15.64 -2.26
CA ALA A 181 11.69 14.90 -2.78
C ALA A 181 11.63 13.39 -2.45
N GLU A 182 11.07 13.03 -1.29
CA GLU A 182 10.86 11.65 -0.88
C GLU A 182 9.87 10.90 -1.79
N TYR A 183 9.00 11.61 -2.50
CA TYR A 183 7.97 11.05 -3.39
C TYR A 183 8.26 11.27 -4.88
N ILE A 184 9.50 11.62 -5.28
CA ILE A 184 9.87 11.81 -6.69
C ILE A 184 9.53 10.60 -7.56
N GLU A 185 9.89 9.38 -7.14
CA GLU A 185 9.57 8.19 -7.91
C GLU A 185 8.06 7.92 -7.98
N MET A 186 7.34 8.29 -6.91
CA MET A 186 5.88 8.20 -6.88
C MET A 186 5.26 9.17 -7.89
N LEU A 187 5.80 10.40 -7.98
CA LEU A 187 5.39 11.40 -8.96
C LEU A 187 5.60 10.89 -10.39
N GLN A 188 6.75 10.27 -10.67
CA GLN A 188 7.00 9.66 -11.98
C GLN A 188 5.95 8.59 -12.29
N ASN A 189 5.62 7.73 -11.33
CA ASN A 189 4.60 6.70 -11.49
C ASN A 189 3.20 7.30 -11.71
N TRP A 190 2.83 8.32 -10.94
CA TRP A 190 1.58 9.06 -11.06
C TRP A 190 1.42 9.68 -12.46
N VAL A 191 2.45 10.39 -12.93
CA VAL A 191 2.47 11.00 -14.27
C VAL A 191 2.35 9.92 -15.36
N ALA A 192 3.04 8.80 -15.22
CA ALA A 192 2.96 7.68 -16.16
C ALA A 192 1.54 7.11 -16.25
N HIS A 193 0.86 6.92 -15.12
CA HIS A 193 -0.53 6.46 -15.06
C HIS A 193 -1.51 7.47 -15.64
N CYS A 194 -1.44 8.74 -15.24
CA CYS A 194 -2.30 9.79 -15.78
C CYS A 194 -2.18 9.90 -17.31
N ARG A 195 -0.95 9.88 -17.84
CA ARG A 195 -0.71 9.90 -19.30
C ARG A 195 -1.30 8.68 -19.99
N ARG A 196 -1.09 7.49 -19.43
CA ARG A 196 -1.65 6.25 -19.97
C ARG A 196 -3.17 6.24 -19.96
N ALA A 197 -3.79 6.86 -18.95
CA ALA A 197 -5.23 7.03 -18.83
C ALA A 197 -5.80 8.14 -19.72
N GLY A 198 -4.95 8.93 -20.40
CA GLY A 198 -5.37 10.05 -21.24
C GLY A 198 -5.82 11.30 -20.46
N MET A 199 -5.37 11.43 -19.20
CA MET A 199 -5.78 12.50 -18.30
C MET A 199 -4.97 13.79 -18.54
N GLY A 200 -5.65 14.94 -18.50
CA GLY A 200 -5.01 16.25 -18.53
C GLY A 200 -6.03 17.41 -18.53
N PRO A 201 -5.58 18.65 -18.32
CA PRO A 201 -4.19 19.06 -18.04
C PRO A 201 -3.73 18.66 -16.62
N LEU A 202 -2.50 18.14 -16.53
CA LEU A 202 -1.85 17.78 -15.27
C LEU A 202 -1.07 18.97 -14.71
N VAL A 203 -1.18 19.22 -13.40
CA VAL A 203 -0.47 20.28 -12.67
C VAL A 203 0.18 19.69 -11.42
N VAL A 204 1.45 20.00 -11.17
CA VAL A 204 2.20 19.52 -10.01
C VAL A 204 2.64 20.70 -9.15
N GLY A 205 2.12 20.76 -7.93
CA GLY A 205 2.65 21.66 -6.91
C GLY A 205 3.93 21.07 -6.30
N ALA A 206 5.07 21.64 -6.67
CA ALA A 206 6.37 21.15 -6.22
C ALA A 206 6.72 21.71 -4.85
N MET A 207 6.75 20.86 -3.82
CA MET A 207 6.98 21.29 -2.44
C MET A 207 8.46 21.62 -2.15
N ASP A 208 9.35 21.27 -3.07
CA ASP A 208 10.78 21.59 -3.04
C ASP A 208 11.37 21.68 -4.46
N VAL A 209 12.63 22.12 -4.53
CA VAL A 209 13.34 22.35 -5.80
C VAL A 209 13.63 21.06 -6.57
N GLN A 210 13.74 19.92 -5.89
CA GLN A 210 14.01 18.63 -6.50
C GLN A 210 12.79 18.15 -7.28
N VAL A 211 11.60 18.26 -6.68
CA VAL A 211 10.33 17.96 -7.37
C VAL A 211 10.07 18.94 -8.51
N LEU A 212 10.38 20.23 -8.33
CA LEU A 212 10.21 21.23 -9.39
C LEU A 212 11.06 20.88 -10.61
N ALA A 213 12.33 20.52 -10.39
CA ALA A 213 13.23 20.09 -11.45
C ALA A 213 12.73 18.79 -12.12
N GLU A 214 12.22 17.84 -11.35
CA GLU A 214 11.71 16.58 -11.90
C GLU A 214 10.43 16.75 -12.70
N ALA A 215 9.46 17.52 -12.21
CA ALA A 215 8.21 17.80 -12.93
C ALA A 215 8.48 18.49 -14.28
N LYS A 216 9.47 19.40 -14.34
CA LYS A 216 9.96 20.00 -15.58
C LYS A 216 10.56 18.97 -16.54
N LYS A 217 11.39 18.04 -16.05
CA LYS A 217 11.94 16.94 -16.88
C LYS A 217 10.84 16.03 -17.41
N LEU A 218 9.81 15.80 -16.60
CA LEU A 218 8.65 15.01 -17.00
C LEU A 218 7.76 15.74 -18.00
N ASP A 219 7.99 17.02 -18.33
CA ASP A 219 7.11 17.84 -19.19
C ASP A 219 5.67 17.92 -18.64
N VAL A 220 5.57 18.27 -17.36
CA VAL A 220 4.30 18.49 -16.66
C VAL A 220 4.26 19.93 -16.14
N ARG A 221 3.09 20.58 -16.22
CA ARG A 221 2.91 21.94 -15.69
C ARG A 221 3.19 21.93 -14.19
N THR A 222 4.02 22.86 -13.71
CA THR A 222 4.44 22.87 -12.32
C THR A 222 4.72 24.27 -11.83
N PHE A 223 4.62 24.47 -10.52
CA PHE A 223 4.90 25.72 -9.83
C PHE A 223 5.59 25.43 -8.50
N ASN A 224 6.37 26.40 -8.02
CA ASN A 224 7.14 26.28 -6.80
C ASN A 224 6.28 26.57 -5.55
N MET A 225 6.19 25.62 -4.64
CA MET A 225 5.47 25.75 -3.36
C MET A 225 6.39 25.77 -2.14
N ASP A 226 7.72 25.76 -2.30
CA ASP A 226 8.67 25.67 -1.18
C ASP A 226 8.45 26.78 -0.15
N HIS A 227 8.30 28.03 -0.62
CA HIS A 227 7.97 29.15 0.26
C HIS A 227 6.59 28.99 0.91
N THR A 228 5.57 28.61 0.14
CA THR A 228 4.20 28.43 0.63
C THR A 228 4.14 27.39 1.75
N ILE A 229 4.83 26.26 1.59
CA ILE A 229 4.90 25.22 2.62
C ILE A 229 5.61 25.74 3.88
N LYS A 230 6.70 26.50 3.71
CA LYS A 230 7.45 27.09 4.85
C LYS A 230 6.63 28.16 5.59
N SER A 231 5.85 28.97 4.87
CA SER A 231 5.09 30.08 5.46
C SER A 231 3.74 29.64 6.02
N PHE A 232 3.09 28.67 5.38
CA PHE A 232 1.74 28.22 5.72
C PHE A 232 1.72 26.94 6.59
N GLY A 233 2.72 26.09 6.44
CA GLY A 233 2.73 24.76 7.05
C GLY A 233 1.74 23.79 6.40
N PHE A 234 1.33 22.79 7.18
CA PHE A 234 0.33 21.80 6.78
C PHE A 234 -1.00 22.48 6.43
N GLY A 235 -1.66 22.04 5.34
CA GLY A 235 -2.83 22.71 4.76
C GLY A 235 -2.57 23.60 3.52
N ALA A 236 -1.31 23.90 3.17
CA ALA A 236 -1.00 24.73 1.99
C ALA A 236 -1.59 24.18 0.68
N GLN A 237 -1.66 22.85 0.57
CA GLN A 237 -2.26 22.16 -0.58
C GLN A 237 -3.75 22.52 -0.74
N ILE A 238 -4.47 22.66 0.37
CA ILE A 238 -5.89 23.06 0.37
C ILE A 238 -6.03 24.52 -0.09
N GLY A 239 -5.09 25.38 0.32
CA GLY A 239 -4.99 26.75 -0.18
C GLY A 239 -4.76 26.85 -1.69
N ILE A 240 -3.97 25.94 -2.27
CA ILE A 240 -3.85 25.86 -3.73
C ILE A 240 -5.17 25.47 -4.40
N ILE A 241 -5.93 24.53 -3.81
CA ILE A 241 -7.25 24.16 -4.34
C ILE A 241 -8.18 25.38 -4.32
N GLU A 242 -8.18 26.15 -3.23
CA GLU A 242 -8.90 27.42 -3.13
C GLU A 242 -8.48 28.40 -4.24
N GLY A 243 -7.18 28.67 -4.38
CA GLY A 243 -6.66 29.59 -5.40
C GLY A 243 -6.98 29.17 -6.85
N LEU A 244 -6.91 27.88 -7.15
CA LEU A 244 -7.33 27.34 -8.46
C LEU A 244 -8.82 27.61 -8.73
N MET A 245 -9.66 27.47 -7.71
CA MET A 245 -11.10 27.75 -7.85
C MET A 245 -11.41 29.24 -7.93
N GLU A 246 -10.65 30.11 -7.26
CA GLU A 246 -10.74 31.57 -7.42
C GLU A 246 -10.36 32.01 -8.84
N LEU A 247 -9.36 31.36 -9.44
CA LEU A 247 -8.97 31.57 -10.84
C LEU A 247 -9.95 30.96 -11.86
N GLY A 248 -11.02 30.31 -11.39
CA GLY A 248 -12.14 29.84 -12.21
C GLY A 248 -12.01 28.41 -12.73
N TYR A 249 -11.12 27.58 -12.17
CA TYR A 249 -10.97 26.18 -12.56
C TYR A 249 -11.83 25.23 -11.70
N ASP A 250 -12.27 24.12 -12.29
CA ASP A 250 -12.68 22.95 -11.52
C ASP A 250 -11.41 22.16 -11.16
N VAL A 251 -11.38 21.49 -10.01
CA VAL A 251 -10.13 20.89 -9.49
C VAL A 251 -10.36 19.42 -9.14
N LEU A 252 -9.71 18.52 -9.89
CA LEU A 252 -9.49 17.14 -9.47
C LEU A 252 -8.15 17.08 -8.75
N MET A 253 -8.19 17.07 -7.42
CA MET A 253 -7.01 16.79 -6.60
C MET A 253 -6.88 15.29 -6.36
N SER A 254 -5.67 14.76 -6.52
CA SER A 254 -5.31 13.45 -5.99
C SER A 254 -3.94 13.45 -5.34
N ASP A 255 -3.80 12.68 -4.26
CA ASP A 255 -2.49 12.36 -3.68
C ASP A 255 -1.56 11.74 -4.73
N VAL A 256 -0.27 11.99 -4.60
CA VAL A 256 0.75 11.52 -5.55
C VAL A 256 0.85 10.00 -5.55
N ASP A 257 0.52 9.33 -4.44
CA ASP A 257 0.48 7.87 -4.34
C ASP A 257 -0.85 7.26 -4.81
N THR A 258 -1.33 7.76 -5.96
CA THR A 258 -2.44 7.19 -6.71
C THR A 258 -1.97 6.63 -8.05
N ALA A 259 -2.57 5.52 -8.47
CA ALA A 259 -2.38 4.92 -9.78
C ALA A 259 -3.71 5.01 -10.57
N TRP A 260 -3.78 5.98 -11.48
CA TRP A 260 -4.94 6.19 -12.35
C TRP A 260 -4.96 5.17 -13.50
N ILE A 261 -6.02 4.38 -13.57
CA ILE A 261 -6.22 3.33 -14.58
C ILE A 261 -7.04 3.87 -15.77
N LYS A 262 -7.99 4.76 -15.49
CA LYS A 262 -8.93 5.33 -16.48
C LYS A 262 -9.19 6.80 -16.15
N ASP A 263 -9.44 7.60 -17.19
CA ASP A 263 -9.92 8.98 -17.02
C ASP A 263 -11.28 9.00 -16.27
N PRO A 264 -11.37 9.65 -15.09
CA PRO A 264 -12.60 9.72 -14.31
C PRO A 264 -13.56 10.82 -14.79
N MET A 265 -13.16 11.73 -15.67
CA MET A 265 -13.99 12.87 -16.06
C MET A 265 -15.35 12.44 -16.65
N PRO A 266 -15.43 11.43 -17.53
CA PRO A 266 -16.73 10.90 -17.99
C PRO A 266 -17.60 10.37 -16.84
N TYR A 267 -17.00 9.78 -15.80
CA TYR A 267 -17.72 9.29 -14.63
C TYR A 267 -18.33 10.43 -13.82
N PHE A 268 -17.63 11.56 -13.67
CA PHE A 268 -18.12 12.70 -12.89
C PHE A 268 -19.31 13.43 -13.52
N VAL A 269 -19.53 13.29 -14.83
CA VAL A 269 -20.59 14.02 -15.55
C VAL A 269 -21.69 13.14 -16.13
N ASN A 270 -21.60 11.81 -16.02
CA ASN A 270 -22.55 10.90 -16.67
C ASN A 270 -23.97 10.93 -16.08
N THR A 271 -24.14 11.25 -14.79
CA THR A 271 -25.45 11.36 -14.14
C THR A 271 -25.75 12.80 -13.72
N GLU A 272 -27.04 13.16 -13.71
CA GLU A 272 -27.46 14.48 -13.24
C GLU A 272 -27.05 14.73 -11.78
N ALA A 273 -27.18 13.71 -10.92
CA ALA A 273 -26.78 13.79 -9.53
C ALA A 273 -25.28 14.18 -9.38
N ARG A 274 -24.38 13.52 -10.12
CA ARG A 274 -22.94 13.82 -10.09
C ARG A 274 -22.59 15.17 -10.73
N ARG A 275 -23.35 15.60 -11.75
CA ARG A 275 -23.23 16.95 -12.33
C ARG A 275 -23.58 18.05 -11.34
N ARG A 276 -24.53 17.79 -10.42
CA ARG A 276 -24.98 18.75 -9.40
C ARG A 276 -24.12 18.71 -8.11
N ALA A 277 -23.20 17.77 -7.98
CA ALA A 277 -22.31 17.69 -6.82
C ALA A 277 -21.29 18.83 -6.83
N ASN A 278 -21.15 19.54 -5.70
CA ASN A 278 -20.11 20.54 -5.50
C ASN A 278 -18.76 19.87 -5.21
N LEU A 279 -18.80 18.72 -4.54
CA LEU A 279 -17.64 17.90 -4.21
C LEU A 279 -17.94 16.44 -4.52
N LEU A 280 -17.08 15.78 -5.28
CA LEU A 280 -17.03 14.31 -5.31
C LEU A 280 -15.78 13.85 -4.56
N ILE A 281 -15.93 12.95 -3.59
CA ILE A 281 -14.86 12.61 -2.65
C ILE A 281 -14.79 11.11 -2.34
N SER A 282 -13.57 10.61 -2.14
CA SER A 282 -13.31 9.23 -1.71
C SER A 282 -13.63 8.98 -0.22
N SER A 283 -13.67 7.71 0.18
CA SER A 283 -13.99 7.29 1.55
C SER A 283 -12.98 6.28 2.08
N ASP A 284 -12.73 6.32 3.40
CA ASP A 284 -11.99 5.28 4.15
C ASP A 284 -12.93 4.11 4.56
N CYS A 285 -13.99 3.88 3.78
CA CYS A 285 -14.95 2.82 3.99
C CYS A 285 -14.44 1.50 3.42
N ALA A 286 -14.21 0.50 4.26
CA ALA A 286 -13.62 -0.77 3.86
C ALA A 286 -14.60 -1.85 3.37
N SER A 287 -15.90 -1.52 3.23
CA SER A 287 -16.91 -2.41 2.68
C SER A 287 -17.56 -1.79 1.45
N CYS A 288 -17.08 -2.20 0.28
CA CYS A 288 -17.69 -1.91 -1.02
C CYS A 288 -19.08 -2.54 -1.13
N LEU A 289 -19.30 -3.72 -0.56
CA LEU A 289 -20.62 -4.39 -0.62
C LEU A 289 -21.67 -3.61 0.17
N ALA A 290 -21.31 -3.11 1.36
CA ALA A 290 -22.18 -2.27 2.16
C ALA A 290 -22.44 -0.90 1.49
N ASP A 291 -21.45 -0.36 0.78
CA ASP A 291 -21.61 0.83 -0.05
C ASP A 291 -22.63 0.61 -1.16
N GLU A 292 -22.46 -0.47 -1.92
CA GLU A 292 -23.27 -0.73 -3.10
C GLU A 292 -24.72 -1.08 -2.74
N GLU A 293 -24.94 -1.85 -1.66
CA GLU A 293 -26.26 -2.27 -1.23
C GLU A 293 -27.03 -1.12 -0.55
N LYS A 294 -26.34 -0.33 0.30
CA LYS A 294 -26.98 0.54 1.30
C LYS A 294 -26.44 1.98 1.32
N GLY A 295 -25.40 2.30 0.56
CA GLY A 295 -24.74 3.61 0.57
C GLY A 295 -24.03 3.93 1.88
N LEU A 296 -23.62 2.92 2.65
CA LEU A 296 -23.15 3.11 4.03
C LEU A 296 -21.81 3.82 4.14
N CYS A 297 -21.04 3.95 3.06
CA CYS A 297 -19.77 4.68 3.10
C CYS A 297 -19.94 6.18 3.34
N ILE A 298 -21.15 6.72 3.21
CA ILE A 298 -21.44 8.08 3.68
C ILE A 298 -21.24 8.23 5.19
N HIS A 299 -21.24 7.16 5.98
CA HIS A 299 -21.01 7.19 7.43
C HIS A 299 -19.55 6.93 7.81
N ALA A 300 -18.72 6.49 6.87
CA ALA A 300 -17.28 6.33 7.08
C ALA A 300 -16.55 7.68 6.91
N PRO A 301 -15.38 7.87 7.53
CA PRO A 301 -14.56 9.06 7.28
C PRO A 301 -14.33 9.29 5.78
N TYR A 302 -14.46 10.53 5.35
CA TYR A 302 -14.07 10.92 4.00
C TYR A 302 -12.55 10.96 3.91
N ASN A 303 -12.02 10.47 2.79
CA ASN A 303 -10.61 10.50 2.46
C ASN A 303 -10.35 11.68 1.51
N ILE A 304 -9.37 12.52 1.85
CA ILE A 304 -9.07 13.74 1.09
C ILE A 304 -8.04 13.55 -0.02
N GLY A 305 -7.56 12.32 -0.24
CA GLY A 305 -6.56 12.04 -1.28
C GLY A 305 -7.15 11.89 -2.68
N ILE A 306 -8.47 11.91 -2.85
CA ILE A 306 -9.13 12.02 -4.17
C ILE A 306 -10.39 12.90 -4.01
N MET A 307 -10.35 14.09 -4.62
CA MET A 307 -11.42 15.09 -4.52
C MET A 307 -11.63 15.80 -5.85
N MET A 308 -12.87 15.82 -6.36
CA MET A 308 -13.29 16.66 -7.47
C MET A 308 -14.12 17.82 -6.93
N TRP A 309 -13.53 19.00 -6.90
CA TRP A 309 -14.20 20.25 -6.55
C TRP A 309 -14.74 20.93 -7.81
N ARG A 310 -16.02 21.30 -7.77
CA ARG A 310 -16.64 22.15 -8.79
C ARG A 310 -16.71 23.58 -8.32
N ARG A 311 -16.36 24.51 -9.21
CA ARG A 311 -16.49 25.94 -9.00
C ARG A 311 -17.91 26.33 -8.60
N GLY A 312 -18.01 27.22 -7.64
CA GLY A 312 -19.27 27.73 -7.13
C GLY A 312 -19.09 28.49 -5.83
N GLU A 313 -19.94 29.48 -5.61
CA GLU A 313 -19.82 30.39 -4.47
C GLU A 313 -19.85 29.66 -3.11
N VAL A 314 -20.73 28.68 -2.95
CA VAL A 314 -20.81 27.86 -1.72
C VAL A 314 -19.55 27.03 -1.52
N ALA A 315 -19.00 26.47 -2.59
CA ALA A 315 -17.79 25.64 -2.53
C ALA A 315 -16.55 26.46 -2.16
N GLN A 316 -16.41 27.66 -2.75
CA GLN A 316 -15.33 28.59 -2.42
C GLN A 316 -15.42 29.04 -0.95
N LYS A 317 -16.62 29.38 -0.45
CA LYS A 317 -16.80 29.75 0.96
C LYS A 317 -16.44 28.62 1.93
N LEU A 318 -16.77 27.37 1.58
CA LEU A 318 -16.43 26.20 2.39
C LEU A 318 -14.93 25.90 2.37
N LEU A 319 -14.26 26.04 1.22
CA LEU A 319 -12.80 25.93 1.12
C LEU A 319 -12.12 27.01 1.96
N ALA A 320 -12.59 28.26 1.89
CA ALA A 320 -12.09 29.35 2.70
C ALA A 320 -12.25 29.06 4.21
N GLU A 321 -13.39 28.52 4.64
CA GLU A 321 -13.58 28.06 6.03
C GLU A 321 -12.53 27.00 6.41
N TRP A 322 -12.33 26.00 5.56
CA TRP A 322 -11.36 24.93 5.81
C TRP A 322 -9.93 25.46 5.91
N VAL A 323 -9.50 26.29 4.95
CA VAL A 323 -8.19 26.95 4.93
C VAL A 323 -7.98 27.79 6.18
N ASN A 324 -8.98 28.60 6.57
CA ASN A 324 -8.90 29.45 7.76
C ASN A 324 -8.84 28.65 9.06
N ASN A 325 -9.60 27.56 9.18
CA ASN A 325 -9.56 26.68 10.35
C ASN A 325 -8.18 26.04 10.50
N LEU A 326 -7.57 25.57 9.42
CA LEU A 326 -6.22 25.00 9.45
C LEU A 326 -5.16 26.03 9.85
N ARG A 327 -5.25 27.26 9.33
CA ARG A 327 -4.36 28.36 9.75
C ARG A 327 -4.48 28.66 11.24
N GLY A 328 -5.71 28.70 11.75
CA GLY A 328 -6.00 28.98 13.16
C GLY A 328 -5.44 27.93 14.14
N GLN A 329 -5.21 26.70 13.67
CA GLN A 329 -4.69 25.59 14.50
C GLN A 329 -3.16 25.63 14.68
N GLY A 330 -2.42 26.41 13.89
CA GLY A 330 -0.96 26.46 13.94
C GLY A 330 -0.33 25.13 13.49
N LYS A 331 0.43 24.46 14.36
CA LYS A 331 1.04 23.16 14.02
C LYS A 331 -0.04 22.06 14.01
N VAL A 332 -0.52 21.75 12.81
CA VAL A 332 -1.57 20.75 12.54
C VAL A 332 -1.07 19.34 12.87
N GLY A 333 -1.91 18.54 13.54
CA GLY A 333 -1.64 17.15 13.89
C GLY A 333 -1.82 16.17 12.71
N TYR A 334 -1.44 14.91 12.89
CA TYR A 334 -1.67 13.85 11.90
C TYR A 334 -3.16 13.76 11.52
N MET A 335 -3.47 13.76 10.22
CA MET A 335 -4.82 13.73 9.63
C MET A 335 -5.73 14.93 9.96
N ALA A 336 -5.23 16.02 10.55
CA ALA A 336 -6.12 17.11 10.94
C ALA A 336 -6.76 17.84 9.75
N GLU A 337 -6.13 17.90 8.55
CA GLU A 337 -6.82 18.38 7.34
C GLU A 337 -8.07 17.55 7.02
N GLN A 338 -7.95 16.21 7.06
CA GLN A 338 -9.06 15.29 6.80
C GLN A 338 -10.13 15.36 7.89
N LEU A 339 -9.73 15.43 9.16
CA LEU A 339 -10.66 15.54 10.29
C LEU A 339 -11.47 16.84 10.22
N GLU A 340 -10.82 17.95 9.89
CA GLU A 340 -11.46 19.26 9.77
C GLU A 340 -12.54 19.24 8.68
N LEU A 341 -12.23 18.74 7.47
CA LEU A 341 -13.24 18.65 6.40
C LEU A 341 -14.41 17.75 6.80
N ASN A 342 -14.14 16.62 7.46
CA ASN A 342 -15.19 15.74 7.97
C ASN A 342 -16.10 16.46 8.98
N GLU A 343 -15.53 17.27 9.88
CA GLU A 343 -16.30 18.06 10.85
C GLU A 343 -17.13 19.17 10.17
N ILE A 344 -16.55 19.90 9.21
CA ILE A 344 -17.24 20.95 8.44
C ILE A 344 -18.47 20.36 7.74
N LEU A 345 -18.28 19.26 7.00
CA LEU A 345 -19.35 18.65 6.20
C LEU A 345 -20.42 17.97 7.05
N ARG A 346 -20.03 17.27 8.13
CA ARG A 346 -20.97 16.51 8.98
C ARG A 346 -21.59 17.35 10.10
N GLY A 347 -20.94 18.44 10.49
CA GLY A 347 -21.21 19.19 11.70
C GLY A 347 -20.76 18.44 12.96
N LYS A 348 -20.59 19.19 14.05
CA LYS A 348 -20.13 18.67 15.37
C LYS A 348 -20.98 17.55 15.95
N ASP A 349 -22.24 17.44 15.55
CA ASP A 349 -23.17 16.41 16.00
C ASP A 349 -23.44 15.31 14.94
N GLY A 350 -22.78 15.40 13.77
CA GLY A 350 -22.94 14.47 12.66
C GLY A 350 -24.25 14.60 11.88
N LYS A 351 -25.07 15.63 12.16
CA LYS A 351 -26.45 15.74 11.63
C LYS A 351 -26.59 16.71 10.46
N ARG A 352 -25.51 17.23 9.89
CA ARG A 352 -25.59 18.13 8.73
C ARG A 352 -25.79 17.40 7.41
N MET A 353 -25.56 16.09 7.35
CA MET A 353 -25.69 15.28 6.13
C MET A 353 -27.09 14.72 5.98
N PHE A 354 -27.71 15.00 4.83
CA PHE A 354 -29.02 14.48 4.45
C PHE A 354 -28.94 13.83 3.07
N PRO A 355 -29.71 12.75 2.80
CA PRO A 355 -29.84 12.28 1.43
C PRO A 355 -30.43 13.41 0.56
N LEU A 356 -29.92 13.59 -0.65
CA LEU A 356 -30.57 14.48 -1.61
C LEU A 356 -31.94 13.88 -1.94
N GLU A 357 -33.04 14.59 -1.64
CA GLU A 357 -34.38 14.16 -2.04
C GLU A 357 -34.40 14.02 -3.56
N VAL A 358 -34.54 12.78 -4.04
CA VAL A 358 -34.53 12.45 -5.48
C VAL A 358 -35.88 12.83 -6.07
N GLY A 359 -36.07 14.13 -6.32
CA GLY A 359 -37.14 14.64 -7.17
C GLY A 359 -36.62 14.87 -8.58
N CYS A 360 -36.29 13.81 -9.33
CA CYS A 360 -36.18 13.75 -10.81
C CYS A 360 -36.00 12.27 -11.20
N GLY A 361 -36.93 11.75 -11.99
CA GLY A 361 -37.13 10.32 -12.17
C GLY A 361 -35.99 9.58 -12.86
N GLU A 362 -35.71 8.38 -12.35
CA GLU A 362 -35.56 7.17 -13.15
C GLU A 362 -35.94 5.98 -12.25
N GLY A 363 -36.64 5.01 -12.84
CA GLY A 363 -37.52 4.08 -12.15
C GLY A 363 -36.89 3.16 -11.11
N ASN A 364 -37.79 2.50 -10.37
CA ASN A 364 -37.56 1.37 -9.47
C ASN A 364 -36.30 0.56 -9.81
N GLY A 365 -35.18 0.79 -9.09
CA GLY A 365 -34.01 -0.09 -9.17
C GLY A 365 -32.62 0.54 -9.15
N VAL A 366 -32.46 1.85 -8.91
CA VAL A 366 -31.10 2.42 -8.70
C VAL A 366 -30.53 1.90 -7.37
N ARG A 367 -29.85 0.75 -7.42
CA ARG A 367 -28.89 0.33 -6.39
C ARG A 367 -27.95 1.50 -6.14
N VAL A 368 -27.60 1.74 -4.88
CA VAL A 368 -27.09 2.98 -4.29
C VAL A 368 -25.68 3.38 -4.80
N ARG A 369 -25.46 3.47 -6.11
CA ARG A 369 -24.18 3.86 -6.73
C ARG A 369 -24.12 5.36 -6.95
N GLY A 370 -23.37 6.06 -6.09
CA GLY A 370 -23.13 7.50 -6.21
C GLY A 370 -24.22 8.34 -5.56
N ALA A 371 -24.67 7.92 -4.38
CA ALA A 371 -25.60 8.70 -3.56
C ALA A 371 -25.02 10.10 -3.30
N VAL A 372 -25.77 11.10 -3.77
CA VAL A 372 -25.48 12.50 -3.48
C VAL A 372 -26.20 12.87 -2.21
N HIS A 373 -25.46 13.48 -1.31
CA HIS A 373 -25.96 13.98 -0.05
C HIS A 373 -25.83 15.50 -0.02
N VAL A 374 -26.69 16.13 0.75
CA VAL A 374 -26.65 17.57 0.99
C VAL A 374 -26.12 17.79 2.40
N SER A 375 -24.99 18.47 2.49
CA SER A 375 -24.56 19.10 3.73
C SER A 375 -25.25 20.45 3.86
N ARG A 376 -25.94 20.69 4.99
CA ARG A 376 -26.52 22.01 5.30
C ARG A 376 -25.45 22.87 5.96
N THR A 377 -24.78 23.69 5.16
CA THR A 377 -23.71 24.59 5.61
C THR A 377 -24.27 25.98 5.93
N PRO A 378 -23.57 26.82 6.72
CA PRO A 378 -23.95 28.22 6.94
C PRO A 378 -24.05 29.04 5.64
N TYR A 379 -23.40 28.60 4.57
CA TYR A 379 -23.36 29.28 3.27
C TYR A 379 -24.45 28.82 2.30
N GLY A 380 -25.24 27.80 2.67
CA GLY A 380 -26.26 27.19 1.83
C GLY A 380 -26.10 25.67 1.69
N PRO A 381 -26.96 25.02 0.88
CA PRO A 381 -26.84 23.59 0.61
C PRO A 381 -25.57 23.29 -0.18
N PHE A 382 -24.79 22.31 0.29
CA PHE A 382 -23.57 21.84 -0.35
C PHE A 382 -23.70 20.35 -0.71
N ASN A 383 -23.66 20.04 -1.99
CA ASN A 383 -23.88 18.68 -2.51
C ASN A 383 -22.56 17.90 -2.53
N VAL A 384 -22.52 16.79 -1.79
CA VAL A 384 -21.38 15.87 -1.71
C VAL A 384 -21.77 14.54 -2.35
N ALA A 385 -21.01 14.10 -3.34
CA ALA A 385 -21.15 12.77 -3.94
C ALA A 385 -20.03 11.85 -3.49
N MET A 386 -20.38 10.69 -2.95
CA MET A 386 -19.38 9.68 -2.61
C MET A 386 -18.90 8.95 -3.86
N LEU A 387 -17.59 8.83 -4.00
CA LEU A 387 -16.97 7.97 -5.00
C LEU A 387 -17.11 6.50 -4.56
N PRO A 388 -17.60 5.59 -5.43
CA PRO A 388 -17.82 4.19 -5.07
C PRO A 388 -16.52 3.51 -4.66
N ALA A 389 -16.51 2.91 -3.47
CA ALA A 389 -15.30 2.38 -2.87
C ALA A 389 -14.63 1.26 -3.68
N GLY A 390 -15.42 0.49 -4.46
CA GLY A 390 -14.90 -0.56 -5.35
C GLY A 390 -14.32 -0.08 -6.68
N GLN A 391 -14.53 1.18 -7.06
CA GLN A 391 -14.03 1.75 -8.33
C GLN A 391 -12.99 2.87 -8.11
N PHE A 392 -13.08 3.57 -6.98
CA PHE A 392 -12.12 4.56 -6.49
C PHE A 392 -11.49 4.01 -5.21
N THR A 393 -10.61 3.04 -5.38
CA THR A 393 -10.27 2.09 -4.33
C THR A 393 -9.15 2.61 -3.46
N HIS A 394 -9.38 2.62 -2.16
CA HIS A 394 -8.33 2.81 -1.17
C HIS A 394 -7.59 1.48 -0.92
N GLY A 395 -6.44 1.54 -0.23
CA GLY A 395 -5.51 0.41 -0.26
C GLY A 395 -6.00 -0.86 0.44
N HIS A 396 -6.87 -0.78 1.45
CA HIS A 396 -7.46 -1.99 2.06
C HIS A 396 -8.35 -2.73 1.04
N ILE A 397 -9.21 -2.03 0.31
CA ILE A 397 -10.11 -2.64 -0.68
C ILE A 397 -9.33 -3.29 -1.83
N PHE A 398 -8.31 -2.61 -2.35
CA PHE A 398 -7.60 -3.08 -3.55
C PHE A 398 -6.49 -4.09 -3.24
N PHE A 399 -5.65 -3.82 -2.24
CA PHE A 399 -4.46 -4.62 -1.96
C PHE A 399 -4.68 -5.71 -0.90
N VAL A 400 -5.67 -5.56 -0.01
CA VAL A 400 -5.88 -6.49 1.13
C VAL A 400 -7.11 -7.36 0.89
N ALA A 401 -8.28 -6.75 0.74
CA ALA A 401 -9.54 -7.46 0.52
C ALA A 401 -9.75 -7.92 -0.94
N GLU A 402 -8.91 -7.41 -1.86
CA GLU A 402 -8.93 -7.67 -3.31
C GLU A 402 -10.36 -7.65 -3.90
N VAL A 403 -11.22 -6.75 -3.42
CA VAL A 403 -12.64 -6.74 -3.80
C VAL A 403 -12.83 -6.51 -5.29
N PRO A 404 -12.18 -5.50 -5.92
CA PRO A 404 -12.32 -5.27 -7.35
C PRO A 404 -11.86 -6.46 -8.19
N GLN A 405 -10.80 -7.17 -7.76
CA GLN A 405 -10.28 -8.34 -8.45
C GLN A 405 -11.24 -9.52 -8.33
N ARG A 406 -11.78 -9.78 -7.13
CA ARG A 406 -12.76 -10.86 -6.89
C ARG A 406 -14.09 -10.64 -7.59
N LEU A 407 -14.52 -9.38 -7.69
CA LEU A 407 -15.81 -9.00 -8.30
C LEU A 407 -15.66 -8.53 -9.76
N GLN A 408 -14.43 -8.52 -10.30
CA GLN A 408 -14.12 -8.07 -11.66
C GLN A 408 -14.66 -6.66 -11.96
N LEU A 409 -14.45 -5.73 -11.02
CA LEU A 409 -14.91 -4.36 -11.15
C LEU A 409 -13.94 -3.53 -11.99
N ASP A 410 -14.51 -2.61 -12.76
CA ASP A 410 -13.76 -1.57 -13.45
C ASP A 410 -13.30 -0.49 -12.47
N VAL A 411 -11.98 -0.47 -12.22
CA VAL A 411 -11.31 0.51 -11.36
C VAL A 411 -10.90 1.74 -12.17
N TYR A 412 -11.15 2.94 -11.61
CA TYR A 412 -10.64 4.21 -12.14
C TYR A 412 -9.28 4.56 -11.55
N VAL A 413 -9.11 4.32 -10.24
CA VAL A 413 -7.90 4.69 -9.51
C VAL A 413 -7.69 3.81 -8.30
N VAL A 414 -6.42 3.54 -8.01
CA VAL A 414 -5.96 2.87 -6.80
C VAL A 414 -5.15 3.84 -5.96
N HIS A 415 -5.55 4.05 -4.70
CA HIS A 415 -4.87 4.93 -3.74
C HIS A 415 -4.14 4.10 -2.68
N ALA A 416 -2.83 4.29 -2.52
CA ALA A 416 -1.97 3.52 -1.61
C ALA A 416 -2.06 3.95 -0.14
N THR A 417 -3.29 4.05 0.36
CA THR A 417 -3.61 4.19 1.79
C THR A 417 -3.64 2.83 2.49
N TYR A 418 -3.87 2.82 3.81
CA TYR A 418 -3.85 1.58 4.61
C TYR A 418 -2.50 0.84 4.55
N GLN A 419 -1.43 1.57 4.23
CA GLN A 419 -0.07 1.07 4.11
C GLN A 419 0.66 1.17 5.45
N PHE A 420 1.44 0.14 5.78
CA PHE A 420 2.31 0.16 6.96
C PHE A 420 3.72 0.64 6.60
N GLY A 421 4.31 1.46 7.48
CA GLY A 421 5.64 2.04 7.30
C GLY A 421 6.08 2.86 8.51
N ASN A 422 7.39 2.91 8.77
CA ASN A 422 7.96 3.66 9.90
C ASN A 422 8.46 5.04 9.44
N GLY A 423 7.71 6.09 9.78
CA GLY A 423 8.00 7.46 9.33
C GLY A 423 7.65 7.72 7.86
N ARG A 424 7.95 8.92 7.34
CA ARG A 424 7.57 9.35 5.99
C ARG A 424 8.28 8.57 4.88
N THR A 425 9.60 8.47 4.93
CA THR A 425 10.38 7.61 4.01
C THR A 425 9.85 6.18 4.08
N GLY A 426 9.57 5.74 5.32
CA GLY A 426 8.79 4.56 5.70
C GLY A 426 7.52 4.29 4.88
N GLN A 427 6.77 5.33 4.58
CA GLN A 427 5.51 5.20 3.87
C GLN A 427 5.74 5.15 2.36
N ALA A 428 6.68 5.95 1.83
CA ALA A 428 6.94 6.03 0.40
C ALA A 428 7.36 4.69 -0.21
N LEU A 429 8.36 3.99 0.37
CA LEU A 429 8.79 2.69 -0.20
C LEU A 429 7.75 1.59 0.04
N GLY A 430 6.99 1.62 1.14
CA GLY A 430 5.89 0.68 1.37
C GLY A 430 4.78 0.81 0.31
N LYS A 431 4.41 2.05 -0.01
CA LYS A 431 3.43 2.35 -1.07
C LYS A 431 3.95 1.92 -2.45
N LYS A 432 5.22 2.20 -2.74
CA LYS A 432 5.90 1.73 -3.96
C LYS A 432 5.83 0.21 -4.08
N GLN A 433 6.10 -0.50 -2.99
CA GLN A 433 6.05 -1.96 -2.96
C GLN A 433 4.62 -2.49 -3.23
N ARG A 434 3.57 -1.87 -2.67
CA ARG A 434 2.18 -2.25 -3.00
C ARG A 434 1.86 -2.11 -4.48
N PHE A 435 2.32 -1.02 -5.09
CA PHE A 435 2.14 -0.83 -6.52
C PHE A 435 2.89 -1.88 -7.33
N ARG A 436 4.14 -2.19 -6.97
CA ARG A 436 4.93 -3.25 -7.62
C ARG A 436 4.23 -4.60 -7.53
N GLU A 437 3.79 -5.02 -6.34
CA GLU A 437 3.12 -6.31 -6.10
C GLU A 437 1.88 -6.55 -6.98
N HIS A 438 1.25 -5.47 -7.44
CA HIS A 438 0.05 -5.51 -8.29
C HIS A 438 0.29 -5.01 -9.71
N GLY A 439 1.54 -4.83 -10.15
CA GLY A 439 1.88 -4.39 -11.51
C GLY A 439 1.45 -2.96 -11.83
N LEU A 440 1.25 -2.13 -10.80
CA LEU A 440 0.89 -0.72 -10.88
C LEU A 440 2.10 0.21 -10.74
N TRP A 441 3.32 -0.32 -10.78
CA TRP A 441 4.54 0.47 -10.80
C TRP A 441 5.15 0.48 -12.21
N LEU A 442 5.07 1.60 -12.91
CA LEU A 442 5.38 1.70 -14.35
C LEU A 442 6.80 2.18 -14.64
N VAL A 443 7.53 2.65 -13.63
CA VAL A 443 8.75 3.45 -13.81
C VAL A 443 10.05 2.70 -13.52
N ASP A 444 9.97 1.41 -13.15
CA ASP A 444 11.17 0.58 -13.04
C ASP A 444 11.85 0.43 -14.41
N ASN A 445 13.19 0.36 -14.40
CA ASN A 445 13.96 0.09 -15.62
C ASN A 445 14.04 -1.43 -15.91
N ASP A 446 14.57 -1.78 -17.07
CA ASP A 446 14.63 -3.19 -17.48
C ASP A 446 15.61 -4.03 -16.62
N LEU A 447 16.62 -3.42 -16.01
CA LEU A 447 17.52 -4.12 -15.07
C LEU A 447 16.77 -4.64 -13.84
N HIS A 448 15.60 -4.08 -13.50
CA HIS A 448 14.74 -4.61 -12.44
C HIS A 448 14.29 -6.04 -12.76
N TYR A 449 14.02 -6.32 -14.04
CA TYR A 449 13.47 -7.59 -14.55
C TYR A 449 14.54 -8.49 -15.23
N ASP A 450 15.62 -7.93 -15.73
CA ASP A 450 16.69 -8.65 -16.45
C ASP A 450 17.75 -9.22 -15.50
N GLN A 451 17.32 -10.17 -14.66
CA GLN A 451 18.18 -10.84 -13.68
C GLN A 451 17.91 -12.35 -13.64
N LYS A 452 18.80 -13.08 -12.95
CA LYS A 452 18.62 -14.49 -12.61
C LYS A 452 17.93 -14.60 -11.26
N PHE A 453 16.82 -15.33 -11.22
CA PHE A 453 15.93 -15.39 -10.07
C PHE A 453 15.94 -16.77 -9.42
N ILE A 454 15.55 -16.79 -8.15
CA ILE A 454 15.02 -17.96 -7.48
C ILE A 454 13.61 -17.63 -6.95
N THR A 455 12.74 -18.64 -6.87
CA THR A 455 11.40 -18.55 -6.27
C THR A 455 11.04 -19.88 -5.61
N TYR A 456 9.93 -19.93 -4.88
CA TYR A 456 9.43 -21.14 -4.22
C TYR A 456 7.89 -21.16 -4.14
N SER A 457 7.28 -22.33 -3.90
CA SER A 457 5.82 -22.46 -3.71
C SER A 457 5.35 -21.71 -2.46
N SER A 458 4.23 -20.98 -2.55
CA SER A 458 3.55 -20.41 -1.37
C SER A 458 2.53 -21.34 -0.75
N VAL A 459 2.32 -22.53 -1.31
CA VAL A 459 1.30 -23.45 -0.80
C VAL A 459 1.65 -23.81 0.65
N ILE A 460 0.59 -23.87 1.45
CA ILE A 460 0.67 -24.30 2.83
C ILE A 460 -0.01 -25.66 2.94
N PRO A 461 0.39 -26.50 3.90
CA PRO A 461 -0.24 -27.82 4.05
C PRO A 461 -1.76 -27.72 4.22
N ALA A 462 -2.50 -28.55 3.48
CA ALA A 462 -3.96 -28.44 3.37
C ALA A 462 -4.67 -28.51 4.73
N GLU A 463 -4.12 -29.28 5.67
CA GLU A 463 -4.64 -29.44 7.02
C GLU A 463 -4.57 -28.14 7.85
N TRP A 464 -3.80 -27.14 7.38
CA TRP A 464 -3.74 -25.82 8.02
C TRP A 464 -4.92 -24.93 7.58
N HIS A 465 -5.61 -25.25 6.49
CA HIS A 465 -6.86 -24.58 6.10
C HIS A 465 -8.10 -25.15 6.81
N GLU A 466 -8.07 -26.41 7.24
CA GLU A 466 -9.23 -27.12 7.79
C GLU A 466 -9.23 -27.26 9.34
N GLY A 467 -8.20 -26.73 10.02
CA GLY A 467 -8.04 -26.88 11.46
C GLY A 467 -9.18 -26.31 12.32
N THR A 468 -9.31 -26.76 13.56
CA THR A 468 -10.20 -26.16 14.58
C THR A 468 -9.55 -25.00 15.35
N GLU A 469 -8.28 -24.70 15.03
CA GLU A 469 -7.50 -23.65 15.68
C GLU A 469 -8.09 -22.26 15.39
N PRO A 470 -8.10 -21.34 16.40
CA PRO A 470 -8.48 -19.94 16.20
C PRO A 470 -7.66 -19.28 15.10
N GLY A 471 -8.27 -18.34 14.36
CA GLY A 471 -7.64 -17.68 13.20
C GLY A 471 -6.25 -17.10 13.48
N PHE A 472 -6.03 -16.56 14.68
CA PHE A 472 -4.73 -16.04 15.10
C PHE A 472 -3.66 -17.13 15.24
N GLN A 473 -3.97 -18.29 15.83
CA GLN A 473 -2.99 -19.39 16.01
C GLN A 473 -2.52 -19.92 14.65
N ARG A 474 -3.48 -20.10 13.74
CA ARG A 474 -3.23 -20.51 12.37
C ARG A 474 -2.42 -19.48 11.59
N HIS A 475 -2.71 -18.19 11.80
CA HIS A 475 -1.91 -17.11 11.24
C HIS A 475 -0.46 -17.22 11.70
N MET A 476 -0.20 -17.37 13.01
CA MET A 476 1.17 -17.48 13.53
C MET A 476 1.93 -18.68 12.95
N LYS A 477 1.27 -19.85 12.84
CA LYS A 477 1.84 -21.04 12.21
C LYS A 477 2.20 -20.82 10.74
N THR A 478 1.30 -20.16 10.01
CA THR A 478 1.48 -19.83 8.59
C THR A 478 2.63 -18.84 8.39
N VAL A 479 2.69 -17.81 9.23
CA VAL A 479 3.75 -16.81 9.16
C VAL A 479 5.11 -17.44 9.49
N GLU A 480 5.22 -18.28 10.51
CA GLU A 480 6.47 -18.98 10.82
C GLU A 480 7.00 -19.78 9.62
N TYR A 481 6.11 -20.46 8.89
CA TYR A 481 6.46 -21.17 7.65
C TYR A 481 6.97 -20.23 6.55
N HIS A 482 6.25 -19.13 6.28
CA HIS A 482 6.67 -18.14 5.29
C HIS A 482 8.03 -17.51 5.65
N MET A 483 8.25 -17.25 6.93
CA MET A 483 9.51 -16.70 7.46
C MET A 483 10.69 -17.64 7.28
N LYS A 484 10.49 -18.94 7.55
CA LYS A 484 11.53 -19.96 7.37
C LYS A 484 11.91 -20.10 5.91
N ASN A 485 10.92 -20.11 5.01
CA ASN A 485 11.14 -20.09 3.58
C ASN A 485 11.90 -18.83 3.16
N MET A 486 11.41 -17.65 3.54
CA MET A 486 12.03 -16.38 3.18
C MET A 486 13.50 -16.30 3.61
N ARG A 487 13.80 -16.74 4.84
CA ARG A 487 15.17 -16.83 5.37
C ARG A 487 16.07 -17.68 4.46
N ASN A 488 15.63 -18.90 4.14
CA ASN A 488 16.46 -19.84 3.39
C ASN A 488 16.53 -19.48 1.90
N GLY A 489 15.44 -18.98 1.32
CA GLY A 489 15.42 -18.42 -0.03
C GLY A 489 16.46 -17.32 -0.17
N LEU A 490 16.46 -16.31 0.71
CA LEU A 490 17.46 -15.24 0.66
C LEU A 490 18.90 -15.76 0.76
N ALA A 491 19.14 -16.79 1.58
CA ALA A 491 20.45 -17.40 1.72
C ALA A 491 20.89 -18.16 0.46
N ILE A 492 19.99 -18.91 -0.17
CA ILE A 492 20.25 -19.60 -1.44
C ILE A 492 20.49 -18.57 -2.56
N ALA A 493 19.67 -17.52 -2.63
CA ALA A 493 19.84 -16.41 -3.58
C ALA A 493 21.25 -15.82 -3.45
N LYS A 494 21.66 -15.51 -2.22
CA LYS A 494 23.01 -15.00 -1.94
C LYS A 494 24.10 -15.98 -2.36
N ALA A 495 23.96 -17.27 -2.01
CA ALA A 495 24.96 -18.30 -2.32
C ALA A 495 25.16 -18.52 -3.83
N LEU A 496 24.10 -18.33 -4.62
CA LEU A 496 24.07 -18.56 -6.06
C LEU A 496 24.25 -17.27 -6.90
N GLY A 497 24.33 -16.09 -6.26
CA GLY A 497 24.38 -14.81 -6.97
C GLY A 497 23.10 -14.50 -7.76
N ARG A 498 21.95 -14.86 -7.19
CA ARG A 498 20.61 -14.68 -7.78
C ARG A 498 19.76 -13.75 -6.91
N VAL A 499 18.62 -13.33 -7.46
CA VAL A 499 17.64 -12.49 -6.75
C VAL A 499 16.44 -13.33 -6.31
N LEU A 500 16.01 -13.18 -5.06
CA LEU A 500 14.80 -13.85 -4.58
C LEU A 500 13.55 -13.10 -5.06
N VAL A 501 12.64 -13.82 -5.73
CA VAL A 501 11.25 -13.41 -5.89
C VAL A 501 10.43 -14.29 -4.94
N PRO A 502 9.92 -13.77 -3.82
CA PRO A 502 9.01 -14.53 -2.98
C PRO A 502 7.66 -14.75 -3.69
N PRO A 503 6.95 -15.84 -3.39
CA PRO A 503 5.60 -16.03 -3.88
C PRO A 503 4.62 -15.14 -3.11
N ARG A 504 3.37 -15.06 -3.59
CA ARG A 504 2.28 -14.43 -2.84
C ARG A 504 1.91 -15.27 -1.63
N TRP A 505 2.00 -14.72 -0.44
CA TRP A 505 1.73 -15.45 0.80
C TRP A 505 0.27 -15.41 1.18
N GLU A 506 -0.20 -16.54 1.72
CA GLU A 506 -1.49 -16.63 2.35
C GLU A 506 -1.41 -16.20 3.83
N CYS A 507 -2.36 -15.38 4.28
CA CYS A 507 -2.53 -14.97 5.66
C CYS A 507 -3.94 -15.24 6.19
N HIS A 508 -4.00 -15.58 7.48
CA HIS A 508 -5.23 -15.89 8.22
C HIS A 508 -5.65 -14.78 9.22
N CYS A 509 -4.97 -13.64 9.21
CA CYS A 509 -5.29 -12.51 10.08
C CYS A 509 -4.86 -11.23 9.37
N ASP A 510 -5.74 -10.24 9.39
CA ASP A 510 -5.48 -8.89 8.86
C ASP A 510 -4.40 -8.19 9.72
N ARG A 511 -3.77 -7.15 9.19
CA ARG A 511 -2.94 -6.22 9.96
C ARG A 511 -3.68 -4.90 10.04
N HIS A 512 -3.90 -4.38 11.25
CA HIS A 512 -4.59 -3.11 11.43
C HIS A 512 -4.16 -2.38 12.72
N TRP A 513 -4.32 -1.05 12.75
CA TRP A 513 -3.94 -0.20 13.90
C TRP A 513 -4.86 -0.36 15.11
N THR A 514 -6.08 -0.86 14.90
CA THR A 514 -7.06 -1.12 15.98
C THR A 514 -7.16 -2.62 16.28
N PRO A 515 -7.65 -3.02 17.47
CA PRO A 515 -7.78 -4.43 17.81
C PRO A 515 -8.77 -5.16 16.88
N ILE A 516 -8.30 -6.23 16.24
CA ILE A 516 -9.10 -7.08 15.35
C ILE A 516 -9.33 -8.49 15.91
N LEU A 517 -8.75 -8.80 17.07
CA LEU A 517 -8.90 -10.12 17.69
C LEU A 517 -10.19 -10.24 18.51
N PRO A 518 -10.77 -11.45 18.59
CA PRO A 518 -10.32 -12.70 17.96
C PRO A 518 -10.75 -12.87 16.48
N GLY A 519 -11.46 -11.89 15.90
CA GLY A 519 -12.07 -11.99 14.57
C GLY A 519 -11.10 -11.98 13.39
N CYS A 520 -9.87 -11.50 13.58
CA CYS A 520 -8.80 -11.45 12.57
C CYS A 520 -9.12 -10.65 11.30
N ILE A 521 -10.19 -9.86 11.31
CA ILE A 521 -10.64 -9.02 10.21
C ILE A 521 -10.95 -7.63 10.77
N MET A 522 -10.56 -6.58 10.05
CA MET A 522 -10.98 -5.22 10.37
C MET A 522 -12.52 -5.11 10.37
N ALA A 523 -13.09 -4.47 11.40
CA ALA A 523 -14.53 -4.30 11.49
C ALA A 523 -15.10 -3.60 10.24
N ASN A 524 -16.26 -4.07 9.75
CA ASN A 524 -16.93 -3.55 8.56
C ASN A 524 -16.06 -3.59 7.28
N SER A 525 -15.22 -4.62 7.15
CA SER A 525 -14.45 -4.90 5.93
C SER A 525 -15.05 -6.06 5.12
N ASP A 526 -14.89 -6.02 3.79
CA ASP A 526 -15.23 -7.13 2.88
C ASP A 526 -14.12 -8.20 2.76
N LEU A 527 -13.08 -8.13 3.58
CA LEU A 527 -11.99 -9.10 3.61
C LEU A 527 -12.53 -10.51 3.90
N LYS A 528 -12.06 -11.47 3.12
CA LYS A 528 -12.32 -12.90 3.34
C LYS A 528 -11.02 -13.57 3.74
N LEU A 529 -11.08 -14.44 4.75
CA LEU A 529 -9.94 -15.25 5.16
C LEU A 529 -10.03 -16.65 4.51
N PRO A 530 -8.90 -17.27 4.18
CA PRO A 530 -7.60 -16.63 4.08
C PRO A 530 -7.52 -15.65 2.88
N PHE A 531 -6.51 -14.79 2.88
CA PHE A 531 -6.25 -13.84 1.78
C PHE A 531 -4.77 -13.80 1.43
N HIS A 532 -4.45 -13.27 0.24
CA HIS A 532 -3.06 -12.95 -0.10
C HIS A 532 -2.62 -11.69 0.64
N CYS A 533 -1.74 -11.87 1.63
CA CYS A 533 -1.25 -10.73 2.38
C CYS A 533 -0.10 -10.03 1.64
N PRO A 534 -0.17 -8.71 1.55
CA PRO A 534 0.92 -7.86 1.10
C PRO A 534 2.19 -8.06 1.93
N MET A 535 3.37 -7.83 1.34
CA MET A 535 4.63 -8.06 2.06
C MET A 535 4.72 -7.26 3.36
N ASP A 536 4.23 -6.02 3.39
CA ASP A 536 4.27 -5.16 4.56
C ASP A 536 3.29 -5.58 5.67
N HIS A 537 2.46 -6.61 5.49
CA HIS A 537 1.72 -7.21 6.60
C HIS A 537 2.62 -8.07 7.48
N LEU A 538 3.68 -8.66 6.90
CA LEU A 538 4.61 -9.56 7.59
C LEU A 538 5.98 -8.90 7.81
N PHE A 539 6.41 -8.07 6.86
CA PHE A 539 7.76 -7.54 6.78
C PHE A 539 7.80 -6.03 6.93
N GLU A 540 8.85 -5.49 7.54
CA GLU A 540 9.13 -4.06 7.46
C GLU A 540 9.88 -3.80 6.14
N VAL A 541 9.15 -3.75 5.03
CA VAL A 541 9.68 -3.62 3.65
C VAL A 541 10.72 -2.50 3.51
N MET A 542 10.61 -1.47 4.32
CA MET A 542 11.52 -0.31 4.36
C MET A 542 12.95 -0.69 4.69
N SER A 543 13.10 -1.58 5.66
CA SER A 543 14.40 -2.09 6.09
C SER A 543 15.04 -2.98 5.02
N TRP A 544 14.24 -3.47 4.06
CA TRP A 544 14.71 -4.30 2.96
C TRP A 544 15.22 -3.49 1.78
N GLU A 545 14.51 -2.43 1.39
CA GLU A 545 14.90 -1.56 0.27
C GLU A 545 16.25 -0.85 0.53
N HIS A 546 16.61 -0.63 1.80
CA HIS A 546 17.91 -0.09 2.19
C HIS A 546 19.01 -1.15 2.37
N GLU A 547 18.69 -2.44 2.25
CA GLU A 547 19.63 -3.53 2.50
C GLU A 547 20.31 -4.00 1.21
N GLU A 548 21.40 -3.33 0.84
CA GLU A 548 22.19 -3.66 -0.36
C GLU A 548 22.89 -5.02 -0.29
N ARG A 549 22.99 -5.65 0.90
CA ARG A 549 23.69 -6.94 1.05
C ARG A 549 22.89 -8.14 0.56
N ILE A 550 21.57 -7.98 0.38
CA ILE A 550 20.68 -8.98 -0.19
C ILE A 550 19.93 -8.41 -1.39
N ALA A 551 19.49 -9.28 -2.29
CA ALA A 551 18.69 -8.90 -3.45
C ALA A 551 17.35 -9.63 -3.43
N PHE A 552 16.26 -8.85 -3.48
CA PHE A 552 14.90 -9.36 -3.57
C PHE A 552 14.08 -8.53 -4.56
N ARG A 553 12.95 -9.09 -4.98
CA ARG A 553 11.91 -8.41 -5.75
C ARG A 553 10.53 -8.71 -5.16
N GLU A 554 9.53 -7.99 -5.62
CA GLU A 554 8.14 -8.16 -5.23
C GLU A 554 7.53 -9.51 -5.67
N PRO A 555 6.61 -10.08 -4.88
CA PRO A 555 5.66 -11.06 -5.39
C PRO A 555 4.95 -10.52 -6.63
N GLY A 556 4.76 -11.35 -7.66
CA GLY A 556 4.12 -10.92 -8.91
C GLY A 556 5.11 -10.51 -10.01
N LEU A 557 6.40 -10.33 -9.72
CA LEU A 557 7.38 -9.92 -10.74
C LEU A 557 7.49 -10.92 -11.88
N LEU A 558 7.50 -12.23 -11.58
CA LEU A 558 7.67 -13.29 -12.58
C LEU A 558 6.43 -13.47 -13.46
N GLU A 559 5.28 -12.95 -13.02
CA GLU A 559 4.00 -12.92 -13.73
C GLU A 559 3.82 -11.62 -14.53
N SER A 560 4.71 -10.64 -14.35
CA SER A 560 4.63 -9.34 -15.03
C SER A 560 4.79 -9.48 -16.55
N PRO A 561 3.95 -8.80 -17.36
CA PRO A 561 4.15 -8.72 -18.80
C PRO A 561 5.53 -8.18 -19.20
N ARG A 562 6.15 -7.34 -18.36
CA ARG A 562 7.51 -6.82 -18.60
C ARG A 562 8.57 -7.91 -18.44
N PHE A 563 8.43 -8.79 -17.44
CA PHE A 563 9.32 -9.93 -17.29
C PHE A 563 9.19 -10.88 -18.48
N ALA A 564 7.96 -11.17 -18.92
CA ALA A 564 7.68 -12.02 -20.08
C ALA A 564 8.28 -11.45 -21.39
N ALA A 565 8.33 -10.13 -21.54
CA ALA A 565 8.83 -9.46 -22.75
C ALA A 565 10.35 -9.57 -22.97
N LEU A 566 11.14 -9.91 -21.94
CA LEU A 566 12.61 -9.97 -22.00
C LEU A 566 13.18 -11.28 -22.60
N GLY A 567 12.35 -12.10 -23.27
CA GLY A 567 12.81 -13.16 -24.18
C GLY A 567 13.27 -14.49 -23.57
N ASP A 568 14.11 -14.50 -22.53
CA ASP A 568 14.52 -15.74 -21.84
C ASP A 568 13.50 -16.10 -20.75
N GLN A 569 12.78 -17.21 -20.87
CA GLN A 569 11.82 -17.66 -19.86
C GLN A 569 12.23 -19.03 -19.28
N SER A 570 13.52 -19.37 -19.34
CA SER A 570 14.02 -20.66 -18.86
C SER A 570 13.75 -20.86 -17.37
N ARG A 571 13.14 -22.00 -17.04
CA ARG A 571 12.81 -22.41 -15.67
C ARG A 571 13.35 -23.81 -15.39
N ALA A 572 13.89 -24.02 -14.18
CA ALA A 572 14.22 -25.33 -13.66
C ALA A 572 13.50 -25.55 -12.33
N TYR A 573 12.86 -26.72 -12.21
CA TYR A 573 12.08 -27.10 -11.04
C TYR A 573 12.94 -27.93 -10.09
N ILE A 574 13.00 -27.52 -8.84
CA ILE A 574 13.87 -28.09 -7.82
C ILE A 574 13.00 -28.65 -6.70
N SER A 575 13.02 -29.97 -6.51
CA SER A 575 12.31 -30.61 -5.40
C SER A 575 13.20 -30.68 -4.17
N VAL A 576 12.70 -30.16 -3.05
CA VAL A 576 13.38 -30.27 -1.76
C VAL A 576 12.90 -31.54 -1.07
N PRO A 577 13.79 -32.46 -0.68
CA PRO A 577 13.40 -33.70 -0.01
C PRO A 577 12.66 -33.44 1.30
N ASP A 578 11.73 -34.34 1.64
CA ASP A 578 10.96 -34.32 2.90
C ASP A 578 10.03 -33.10 3.05
N ASP A 579 9.71 -32.48 1.91
CA ASP A 579 8.75 -31.40 1.79
C ASP A 579 7.35 -31.99 1.57
N PRO A 580 6.31 -31.58 2.33
CA PRO A 580 4.94 -32.05 2.13
C PRO A 580 4.43 -31.89 0.68
N GLU A 581 5.02 -30.97 -0.08
CA GLU A 581 4.64 -30.66 -1.46
C GLU A 581 5.45 -31.39 -2.55
N GLU A 582 6.35 -32.30 -2.17
CA GLU A 582 7.19 -33.07 -3.13
C GLU A 582 6.35 -33.78 -4.21
N LEU A 583 5.07 -34.06 -3.93
CA LEU A 583 4.12 -34.73 -4.83
C LEU A 583 3.22 -33.79 -5.67
N ALA A 584 3.02 -32.52 -5.27
CA ALA A 584 2.11 -31.59 -5.96
C ALA A 584 2.80 -30.79 -7.07
N PHE A 585 4.09 -30.51 -6.92
CA PHE A 585 4.90 -29.65 -7.79
C PHE A 585 5.30 -30.31 -9.13
N GLY A 586 5.03 -31.62 -9.28
CA GLY A 586 5.66 -32.49 -10.28
C GLY A 586 4.69 -33.29 -11.15
N ALA A 587 3.42 -32.89 -11.30
CA ALA A 587 2.48 -33.63 -12.14
C ALA A 587 2.78 -33.54 -13.67
N GLY A 588 3.88 -32.91 -14.10
CA GLY A 588 4.25 -32.80 -15.52
C GLY A 588 5.70 -32.48 -15.89
N ASN A 589 6.56 -31.99 -14.98
CA ASN A 589 7.95 -31.61 -15.29
C ASN A 589 8.97 -32.48 -14.54
N GLN A 590 10.09 -32.82 -15.21
CA GLN A 590 11.23 -33.48 -14.57
C GLN A 590 11.86 -32.52 -13.54
N SER A 591 11.62 -32.76 -12.25
CA SER A 591 12.23 -31.99 -11.17
C SER A 591 13.62 -32.54 -10.81
N LEU A 592 14.53 -31.64 -10.46
CA LEU A 592 15.87 -31.98 -9.96
C LEU A 592 15.84 -32.01 -8.43
N ARG A 593 16.30 -33.11 -7.85
CA ARG A 593 16.27 -33.30 -6.40
C ARG A 593 17.39 -32.52 -5.72
N TRP A 594 17.03 -31.54 -4.89
CA TRP A 594 17.98 -30.72 -4.14
C TRP A 594 18.74 -31.56 -3.09
N PRO A 595 20.05 -31.32 -2.88
CA PRO A 595 20.82 -32.05 -1.88
C PRO A 595 20.33 -31.77 -0.46
N ARG A 596 20.17 -32.82 0.35
CA ARG A 596 19.90 -32.65 1.79
C ARG A 596 21.10 -31.98 2.46
N GLY A 597 20.79 -31.10 3.40
CA GLY A 597 21.80 -30.40 4.19
C GLY A 597 22.73 -29.51 3.36
N ALA A 598 22.21 -28.86 2.32
CA ALA A 598 22.99 -28.02 1.41
C ALA A 598 23.64 -26.84 2.16
N THR A 599 24.95 -26.69 1.98
CA THR A 599 25.68 -25.44 2.24
C THR A 599 25.72 -24.58 0.99
N ASP A 600 26.27 -23.39 1.10
CA ASP A 600 26.54 -22.53 -0.06
C ASP A 600 27.45 -23.20 -1.09
N ILE A 601 28.44 -24.01 -0.67
CA ILE A 601 29.29 -24.80 -1.58
C ILE A 601 28.46 -25.85 -2.31
N LYS A 602 27.74 -26.70 -1.58
CA LYS A 602 26.90 -27.75 -2.18
C LYS A 602 25.83 -27.19 -3.11
N ALA A 603 25.26 -26.03 -2.79
CA ALA A 603 24.29 -25.35 -3.64
C ALA A 603 24.91 -24.94 -4.99
N ARG A 604 26.13 -24.38 -4.98
CA ARG A 604 26.87 -24.02 -6.20
C ARG A 604 27.28 -25.24 -7.01
N GLU A 605 27.74 -26.30 -6.35
CA GLU A 605 28.06 -27.58 -6.99
C GLU A 605 26.84 -28.17 -7.68
N PHE A 606 25.69 -28.22 -7.00
CA PHE A 606 24.43 -28.69 -7.59
C PHE A 606 24.04 -27.91 -8.84
N VAL A 607 24.12 -26.57 -8.80
CA VAL A 607 23.84 -25.73 -9.97
C VAL A 607 24.77 -26.06 -11.14
N LYS A 608 26.06 -26.25 -10.87
CA LYS A 608 27.06 -26.57 -11.89
C LYS A 608 26.90 -27.96 -12.49
N GLU A 609 26.69 -28.97 -11.65
CA GLU A 609 26.53 -30.37 -12.08
C GLU A 609 25.29 -30.56 -12.96
N ASN A 610 24.22 -29.81 -12.67
CA ASN A 610 22.96 -29.85 -13.40
C ASN A 610 22.87 -28.80 -14.52
N LYS A 611 23.94 -28.04 -14.80
CA LYS A 611 24.01 -27.02 -15.86
C LYS A 611 22.93 -25.94 -15.73
N LEU A 612 22.70 -25.47 -14.50
CA LEU A 612 21.66 -24.51 -14.15
C LEU A 612 22.18 -23.07 -14.07
N GLU A 613 23.44 -22.82 -14.38
CA GLU A 613 24.07 -21.49 -14.27
C GLU A 613 23.31 -20.45 -15.09
N ASP A 614 22.89 -20.80 -16.30
CA ASP A 614 22.23 -19.91 -17.25
C ASP A 614 20.71 -19.97 -17.24
N VAL A 615 20.12 -20.88 -16.46
CA VAL A 615 18.67 -20.93 -16.28
C VAL A 615 18.22 -19.65 -15.57
N ARG A 616 17.22 -18.96 -16.12
CA ARG A 616 16.75 -17.68 -15.60
C ARG A 616 16.07 -17.80 -14.24
N VAL A 617 15.18 -18.79 -14.06
CA VAL A 617 14.46 -18.98 -12.80
C VAL A 617 14.69 -20.39 -12.25
N LEU A 618 15.16 -20.46 -11.00
CA LEU A 618 15.15 -21.70 -10.23
C LEU A 618 13.94 -21.70 -9.30
N GLU A 619 13.05 -22.66 -9.48
CA GLU A 619 11.74 -22.71 -8.82
C GLU A 619 11.70 -23.91 -7.87
N PHE A 620 11.71 -23.64 -6.58
CA PHE A 620 11.77 -24.64 -5.51
C PHE A 620 10.38 -25.06 -5.04
N THR A 621 10.18 -26.33 -4.68
CA THR A 621 8.95 -26.76 -3.97
C THR A 621 8.75 -26.00 -2.67
N SER A 622 9.84 -25.82 -1.91
CA SER A 622 9.91 -25.03 -0.70
C SER A 622 11.37 -24.67 -0.48
N THR A 623 11.65 -23.65 0.31
CA THR A 623 13.00 -23.36 0.80
C THR A 623 13.15 -23.65 2.29
N ALA A 624 12.08 -24.01 2.99
CA ALA A 624 12.04 -24.22 4.44
C ALA A 624 13.14 -25.17 4.98
N ASN A 625 13.51 -26.20 4.22
CA ASN A 625 14.55 -27.18 4.60
C ASN A 625 15.72 -27.23 3.59
N ALA A 626 15.80 -26.25 2.69
CA ALA A 626 16.72 -26.29 1.55
C ALA A 626 18.15 -25.82 1.86
N PHE A 627 18.41 -25.22 3.03
CA PHE A 627 19.69 -24.57 3.29
C PHE A 627 20.13 -24.68 4.76
N CYS A 628 21.35 -25.16 4.98
CA CYS A 628 21.93 -25.30 6.31
C CYS A 628 22.75 -24.09 6.76
N GLY A 629 23.42 -23.39 5.83
CA GLY A 629 24.27 -22.25 6.16
C GLY A 629 25.44 -22.07 5.20
N PHE A 630 26.25 -21.05 5.49
CA PHE A 630 27.47 -20.77 4.73
C PHE A 630 28.67 -21.39 5.44
N GLU A 631 29.57 -21.98 4.67
CA GLU A 631 30.84 -22.51 5.20
C GLU A 631 31.78 -21.37 5.61
N ASP A 632 31.65 -20.22 4.96
CA ASP A 632 32.30 -18.98 5.38
C ASP A 632 31.58 -18.36 6.60
N ALA A 633 32.31 -18.23 7.70
CA ALA A 633 31.79 -17.73 8.96
C ALA A 633 31.36 -16.25 8.88
N ASP A 634 32.09 -15.45 8.11
CA ASP A 634 31.80 -14.02 7.94
C ASP A 634 30.48 -13.82 7.17
N THR A 635 30.27 -14.58 6.10
CA THR A 635 29.01 -14.58 5.34
C THR A 635 27.85 -15.07 6.20
N SER A 636 28.03 -16.13 6.98
CA SER A 636 27.04 -16.60 7.95
C SER A 636 26.68 -15.52 8.97
N GLN A 637 27.69 -14.84 9.55
CA GLN A 637 27.47 -13.75 10.50
C GLN A 637 26.76 -12.55 9.86
N MET A 638 27.15 -12.19 8.65
CA MET A 638 26.52 -11.12 7.88
C MET A 638 25.05 -11.42 7.61
N MET A 639 24.72 -12.61 7.11
CA MET A 639 23.35 -13.01 6.82
C MET A 639 22.50 -13.08 8.09
N ASN A 640 23.06 -13.63 9.18
CA ASN A 640 22.42 -13.61 10.49
C ASN A 640 22.13 -12.18 10.97
N SER A 641 23.07 -11.24 10.75
CA SER A 641 22.88 -9.83 11.09
C SER A 641 21.82 -9.15 10.23
N VAL A 642 21.70 -9.48 8.94
CA VAL A 642 20.69 -8.94 8.04
C VAL A 642 19.30 -9.44 8.44
N MET A 643 19.18 -10.75 8.67
CA MET A 643 17.90 -11.40 8.99
C MET A 643 17.41 -11.05 10.39
N MET A 644 18.30 -11.04 11.39
CA MET A 644 17.93 -10.98 12.81
C MET A 644 18.33 -9.66 13.50
N GLY A 645 19.06 -8.77 12.82
CA GLY A 645 19.55 -7.50 13.37
C GLY A 645 20.89 -7.63 14.11
N ARG A 646 21.55 -6.49 14.40
CA ARG A 646 22.86 -6.47 15.08
C ARG A 646 22.72 -6.58 16.61
N GLY A 647 23.48 -7.50 17.22
CA GLY A 647 23.83 -7.45 18.65
C GLY A 647 22.66 -7.58 19.65
N GLY A 648 21.62 -8.37 19.33
CA GLY A 648 20.48 -8.56 20.22
C GLY A 648 19.49 -7.38 20.26
N ASN A 649 19.72 -6.33 19.47
CA ASN A 649 18.78 -5.24 19.30
C ASN A 649 17.73 -5.68 18.26
N ARG A 650 16.65 -6.31 18.74
CA ARG A 650 15.61 -7.00 17.97
C ARG A 650 14.79 -6.11 17.01
N GLY A 651 15.14 -4.84 16.81
CA GLY A 651 14.34 -3.87 16.04
C GLY A 651 14.83 -3.57 14.62
N SER A 652 15.91 -4.20 14.14
CA SER A 652 16.55 -3.83 12.84
C SER A 652 16.74 -4.97 11.85
N GLY A 653 16.34 -6.20 12.22
CA GLY A 653 16.48 -7.36 11.36
C GLY A 653 15.27 -7.52 10.45
N ILE A 654 15.51 -7.94 9.21
CA ILE A 654 14.49 -8.19 8.19
C ILE A 654 13.33 -9.06 8.69
N LEU A 655 13.62 -10.05 9.55
CA LEU A 655 12.63 -11.00 10.05
C LEU A 655 11.95 -10.54 11.35
N ASN A 656 12.47 -9.52 12.03
CA ASN A 656 11.96 -9.10 13.35
C ASN A 656 10.68 -8.25 13.28
N SER A 657 10.26 -7.83 12.09
CA SER A 657 9.07 -7.00 11.86
C SER A 657 7.74 -7.71 12.10
N VAL A 658 7.74 -9.04 12.17
CA VAL A 658 6.52 -9.86 12.38
C VAL A 658 5.89 -9.65 13.76
N SER A 659 6.65 -9.16 14.75
CA SER A 659 6.12 -8.94 16.11
C SER A 659 4.94 -7.95 16.13
N TRP A 660 4.84 -7.06 15.14
CA TRP A 660 3.89 -5.96 15.16
C TRP A 660 2.43 -6.34 14.91
N CYS A 661 2.15 -7.41 14.17
CA CYS A 661 0.78 -7.97 14.13
C CYS A 661 0.31 -8.39 15.55
N CYS A 662 1.26 -8.61 16.46
CA CYS A 662 1.05 -9.13 17.81
C CYS A 662 1.36 -8.13 18.94
N ASP A 663 1.94 -6.95 18.66
CA ASP A 663 2.41 -6.04 19.72
C ASP A 663 1.26 -5.34 20.48
N ASN A 664 0.07 -5.24 19.87
CA ASN A 664 -1.14 -4.75 20.52
C ASN A 664 -1.82 -5.76 21.46
N LEU A 665 -1.32 -7.00 21.56
CA LEU A 665 -1.82 -8.04 22.47
C LEU A 665 -1.61 -7.72 23.95
N LYS A 666 -0.74 -6.74 24.27
CA LYS A 666 -0.45 -6.32 25.65
C LYS A 666 -1.54 -5.42 26.25
N LYS A 667 -2.49 -4.95 25.44
CA LYS A 667 -3.66 -4.20 25.94
C LYS A 667 -4.81 -5.19 26.05
N ASP A 668 -5.38 -5.35 27.24
CA ASP A 668 -6.56 -6.20 27.47
C ASP A 668 -7.66 -5.83 26.46
N VAL A 669 -7.83 -6.64 25.41
CA VAL A 669 -8.91 -6.48 24.43
C VAL A 669 -10.10 -7.26 24.98
N GLY A 670 -10.88 -6.62 25.85
CA GLY A 670 -12.17 -7.15 26.32
C GLY A 670 -12.08 -8.51 27.05
N GLY A 671 -10.97 -8.78 27.76
CA GLY A 671 -10.76 -10.02 28.49
C GLY A 671 -10.35 -11.23 27.63
N TYR A 672 -10.12 -11.04 26.33
CA TYR A 672 -9.46 -12.06 25.50
C TYR A 672 -7.95 -11.97 25.69
N GLN A 673 -7.40 -12.89 26.48
CA GLN A 673 -5.96 -13.14 26.48
C GLN A 673 -5.67 -14.22 25.43
N PRO A 674 -4.98 -13.89 24.32
CA PRO A 674 -4.53 -14.92 23.41
C PRO A 674 -3.63 -15.86 24.19
N THR A 675 -3.89 -17.17 24.12
CA THR A 675 -2.91 -18.16 24.57
C THR A 675 -1.60 -17.85 23.85
N PRO A 676 -0.48 -17.65 24.57
CA PRO A 676 0.81 -17.41 23.94
C PRO A 676 1.08 -18.55 22.98
N VAL A 677 1.05 -18.26 21.67
CA VAL A 677 1.64 -19.18 20.70
C VAL A 677 3.13 -19.02 20.92
N PRO A 678 3.90 -20.10 21.16
CA PRO A 678 5.34 -20.02 21.07
C PRO A 678 5.69 -19.73 19.59
N TYR A 679 5.67 -18.45 19.21
CA TYR A 679 6.23 -18.00 17.95
C TYR A 679 7.75 -18.16 18.03
N GLN A 680 8.28 -19.11 17.26
CA GLN A 680 9.71 -19.29 17.15
C GLN A 680 10.20 -18.55 15.91
N MET A 681 10.92 -17.45 16.14
CA MET A 681 11.72 -16.87 15.08
C MET A 681 12.64 -17.94 14.52
N PRO A 682 12.81 -18.02 13.18
CA PRO A 682 13.81 -18.90 12.59
C PRO A 682 15.15 -18.71 13.29
N GLY A 683 15.76 -19.80 13.76
CA GLY A 683 17.05 -19.75 14.45
C GLY A 683 18.16 -19.21 13.53
N PHE A 684 19.35 -19.01 14.08
CA PHE A 684 20.54 -18.75 13.26
C PHE A 684 20.88 -19.97 12.38
N PHE A 685 21.64 -19.76 11.32
CA PHE A 685 22.21 -20.89 10.57
C PHE A 685 23.19 -21.66 11.47
N ASP A 686 22.82 -22.89 11.84
CA ASP A 686 23.69 -23.87 12.50
C ASP A 686 24.02 -24.97 11.52
N THR A 687 25.04 -24.70 10.70
CA THR A 687 25.48 -25.58 9.62
C THR A 687 25.82 -26.99 10.13
N ALA A 688 26.48 -27.09 11.29
CA ALA A 688 26.96 -28.35 11.82
C ALA A 688 25.83 -29.26 12.31
N THR A 689 24.84 -28.72 13.01
CA THR A 689 23.67 -29.48 13.47
C THR A 689 22.80 -29.88 12.28
N CYS A 690 22.52 -28.94 11.38
CA CYS A 690 21.69 -29.19 10.20
C CYS A 690 22.27 -30.28 9.28
N GLN A 691 23.59 -30.28 9.04
CA GLN A 691 24.24 -31.32 8.24
C GLN A 691 24.22 -32.70 8.91
N LYS A 692 24.33 -32.77 10.25
CA LYS A 692 24.22 -34.03 10.98
C LYS A 692 22.81 -34.62 10.86
N ASP A 693 21.79 -33.79 11.01
CA ASP A 693 20.40 -34.21 10.87
C ASP A 693 20.09 -34.70 9.45
N ALA A 694 20.59 -33.98 8.45
CA ALA A 694 20.50 -34.38 7.05
C ALA A 694 21.15 -35.75 6.78
N ALA A 695 22.37 -35.97 7.30
CA ALA A 695 23.07 -37.25 7.16
C ALA A 695 22.32 -38.40 7.85
N LEU A 696 21.70 -38.14 9.01
CA LEU A 696 20.88 -39.13 9.71
C LEU A 696 19.62 -39.51 8.91
N LEU A 697 18.95 -38.54 8.28
CA LEU A 697 17.79 -38.79 7.43
C LEU A 697 18.17 -39.58 6.18
N GLU A 698 19.28 -39.24 5.51
CA GLU A 698 19.80 -40.03 4.39
C GLU A 698 20.11 -41.48 4.79
N ALA A 699 20.72 -41.68 5.97
CA ALA A 699 20.99 -43.02 6.48
C ALA A 699 19.69 -43.82 6.73
N LYS A 700 18.65 -43.18 7.27
CA LYS A 700 17.33 -43.81 7.50
C LYS A 700 16.67 -44.25 6.20
N ASP A 701 16.75 -43.46 5.14
CA ASP A 701 16.14 -43.83 3.86
C ASP A 701 16.88 -44.99 3.18
N LYS A 702 18.22 -44.98 3.23
CA LYS A 702 19.03 -46.12 2.77
C LYS A 702 18.67 -47.40 3.53
N PHE A 703 18.37 -47.29 4.83
CA PHE A 703 17.93 -48.42 5.65
C PHE A 703 16.50 -48.88 5.36
N LYS A 704 15.61 -48.01 4.88
CA LYS A 704 14.23 -48.38 4.46
C LYS A 704 14.17 -49.01 3.05
N MET A 705 15.18 -48.78 2.22
CA MET A 705 15.27 -49.33 0.85
C MET A 705 15.98 -50.70 0.78
N GLY A 706 16.74 -51.07 1.81
CA GLY A 706 17.35 -52.40 1.95
C GLY A 706 16.52 -53.30 2.85
#